data_AF-A0A1S3KHR7-F1
#
_entry.id   AF-A0A1S3KHR7-F1
#
_cell.length_a   1.000
_cell.length_b   1.000
_cell.length_c   1.000
_cell.angle_alpha   90.00
_cell.angle_beta   90.00
_cell.angle_gamma   90.00
#
_symmetry.space_group_name_H-M   'P 1'
#
loop_
_entity.id
_entity.type
_entity.pdbx_description
1 polymer ?
#
loop_
_entity_poly.entity_id
_entity_poly.type
_entity_poly.pdbx_seq_one_letter_code
_entity_poly.pdbx_strand_id
1 'polypeptide(L)'
;MTVEQSLLPQSYNKNQPERPVRIEPNVLEQIKEVTGIEDVKVISQAISACCTEQGKYDLSEVVSLLVSEVATIKPTQQKPEPVEKPEKDTEQTTTKIITQPTDATDVPVNTRKSKSDSALVDLTNDEDQLQKAIAASLQDNQGILGGQISREEQDISRILEASLAESKAGTKRKRGDIWFVDPLNPYERRRKEAWPVGLKNVGNTCWFSAVIQSLFHLPIFRHLVLNFVSPAETPQGTLQEKRNLRFMHELRRLFALMIGSQRKYVDPSKAVDILKEAFTSPSGTSDSQQDVSEFQHKLLEWLEEAFTCHDSRPTSPTQGTSSEESLSSAKNPMIDLFYGQVTTDGFHEGKAFCRQETFGQFPLQVNGFHDIHESLENATAQGEIETVTGESSSKSGQEQWFTRLPPFLTFELSRFQFNQTLGRPEKIHNKLKFPMTIYMDRYMECNKSVTRQRREKVKSLREELQHLHSRLDRFTNYGSGPKRFPLQDVLQYALEFAQTNPDVACSSPAGPAAPPVCDVVQDVEMESPRSLNNSSNLETPSPSLVKSSSLPDVAMASPHGKLSSPAKRLLVVPKPAPREVSSTELGVLQSCLTRWRTEVESDVKELQDGISRLDEEVGNMYSDDMMKKFPYRLHAVLVHEGQAASGHYWAYVYDHANGRWLKFNDITVTEASWEELEKEGIGGYHNASAYCLMYVDTSREDLIQDSSSLVDKETGQISNSTQTDVVKKLAQDLQDYISEDNTKFCQEMEDWDRKQQQAAAATVTTAPAAATVTTAPGAGGDSEVTIVGEKKPLSPTVSSSVQNSQSYQHALLALRSTVDTLEAVLGAMTKEQWEQKRPEGHVLQVANFEINKAEKLSQKLPEMLPKKDSRLSHMLVYCIACKAPTHSVIHRVVMEQIAFTRIGDTDAKFKAIKGAAERKLSEMISDASEQMKSEYKKWHENFSNFRRVIMCVVLGIEAFHKERYQESLPYLHYAYLTNRSLIADGNRMKGFDNKLMAYYQRQCLLHLNDMALQQFEADEDISGVSIIMNNLVLPCLPSLFHTSYQDDTLAAEELREKWCNILAQEVSGDKLEKLQDVMSKLFDPPSETRTSVKFPQLNYIKDSSEFLERYAKVMDLAEKNSYLEMAEKSK
;
A
#
# COMPACT_ATOMS: atom_id res chain seq x y z
N MET A 1 -44.11 3.68 33.51
CA MET A 1 -44.28 3.28 34.93
C MET A 1 -44.58 1.78 34.97
N THR A 2 -44.56 1.18 36.17
CA THR A 2 -44.90 -0.23 36.48
C THR A 2 -46.13 -0.75 35.72
N VAL A 3 -46.17 -1.98 35.16
CA VAL A 3 -45.89 -3.34 35.73
C VAL A 3 -46.97 -3.78 36.72
N GLU A 4 -47.72 -4.82 36.35
CA GLU A 4 -48.48 -5.83 37.16
C GLU A 4 -49.49 -6.57 36.23
N GLN A 5 -50.06 -7.75 36.53
CA GLN A 5 -49.51 -9.03 37.02
C GLN A 5 -50.59 -10.14 36.86
N SER A 6 -50.20 -11.43 36.88
CA SER A 6 -50.99 -12.63 37.30
C SER A 6 -52.37 -12.94 36.63
N LEU A 7 -52.64 -14.08 35.97
CA LEU A 7 -52.53 -15.55 36.26
C LEU A 7 -53.82 -16.22 36.80
N LEU A 8 -53.95 -17.55 36.53
CA LEU A 8 -54.89 -18.56 37.08
C LEU A 8 -56.29 -18.71 36.40
N PRO A 9 -57.00 -19.87 36.55
CA PRO A 9 -56.52 -21.27 36.40
C PRO A 9 -57.55 -22.28 35.78
N GLN A 10 -57.24 -23.59 35.83
CA GLN A 10 -58.15 -24.78 35.75
C GLN A 10 -58.73 -25.18 34.36
N SER A 11 -59.04 -26.46 34.05
CA SER A 11 -58.93 -27.77 34.77
C SER A 11 -58.66 -28.98 33.82
N TYR A 12 -58.63 -30.21 34.35
CA TYR A 12 -58.23 -31.48 33.72
C TYR A 12 -59.23 -32.08 32.71
N ASN A 13 -58.72 -32.90 31.76
CA ASN A 13 -59.36 -34.17 31.40
C ASN A 13 -58.35 -35.24 30.93
N LYS A 14 -58.75 -36.52 30.86
CA LYS A 14 -57.87 -37.70 30.60
C LYS A 14 -58.21 -38.47 29.31
N ASN A 15 -57.23 -39.28 28.87
CA ASN A 15 -57.31 -40.37 27.88
C ASN A 15 -57.57 -40.00 26.40
N GLN A 16 -56.49 -39.80 25.64
CA GLN A 16 -56.35 -40.22 24.23
C GLN A 16 -54.85 -40.36 23.88
N PRO A 17 -54.42 -40.85 22.69
CA PRO A 17 -53.20 -41.65 22.55
C PRO A 17 -51.88 -40.88 22.76
N GLU A 18 -50.79 -41.65 22.88
CA GLU A 18 -49.40 -41.15 22.93
C GLU A 18 -49.18 -40.06 21.89
N ARG A 19 -49.00 -38.83 22.38
CA ARG A 19 -48.64 -37.70 21.53
C ARG A 19 -47.15 -37.81 21.21
N PRO A 20 -46.71 -37.63 19.96
CA PRO A 20 -45.30 -37.42 19.69
C PRO A 20 -44.82 -36.22 20.52
N VAL A 21 -43.63 -36.33 21.11
CA VAL A 21 -43.04 -35.27 21.93
C VAL A 21 -42.96 -34.00 21.08
N ARG A 22 -43.66 -32.95 21.50
CA ARG A 22 -43.77 -31.70 20.74
C ARG A 22 -42.52 -30.85 21.01
N ILE A 23 -41.42 -31.22 20.34
CA ILE A 23 -40.14 -30.50 20.38
C ILE A 23 -40.40 -29.05 19.96
N GLU A 24 -39.96 -28.09 20.77
CA GLU A 24 -40.04 -26.67 20.40
C GLU A 24 -38.95 -26.34 19.37
N PRO A 25 -39.24 -25.52 18.34
CA PRO A 25 -38.33 -25.31 17.21
C PRO A 25 -36.96 -24.78 17.65
N ASN A 26 -36.92 -23.85 18.61
CA ASN A 26 -35.67 -23.32 19.16
C ASN A 26 -34.78 -24.41 19.80
N VAL A 27 -35.38 -25.43 20.43
CA VAL A 27 -34.63 -26.55 21.03
C VAL A 27 -34.06 -27.47 19.96
N LEU A 28 -34.81 -27.67 18.87
CA LEU A 28 -34.34 -28.42 17.71
C LEU A 28 -33.17 -27.70 17.00
N GLU A 29 -33.25 -26.37 16.85
CA GLU A 29 -32.17 -25.56 16.28
C GLU A 29 -30.93 -25.53 17.18
N GLN A 30 -31.09 -25.37 18.51
CA GLN A 30 -29.96 -25.44 19.45
C GLN A 30 -29.25 -26.79 19.43
N ILE A 31 -29.98 -27.91 19.34
CA ILE A 31 -29.35 -29.24 19.24
C ILE A 31 -28.64 -29.40 17.88
N LYS A 32 -29.18 -28.85 16.79
CA LYS A 32 -28.50 -28.81 15.49
C LYS A 32 -27.21 -27.99 15.54
N GLU A 33 -27.25 -26.81 16.13
CA GLU A 33 -26.11 -25.89 16.29
C GLU A 33 -24.99 -26.51 17.13
N VAL A 34 -25.34 -27.24 18.21
CA VAL A 34 -24.37 -27.85 19.12
C VAL A 34 -23.85 -29.22 18.64
N THR A 35 -24.64 -30.02 17.91
CA THR A 35 -24.23 -31.38 17.48
C THR A 35 -23.85 -31.50 16.00
N GLY A 36 -24.24 -30.55 15.15
CA GLY A 36 -24.06 -30.61 13.70
C GLY A 36 -24.98 -31.62 12.97
N ILE A 37 -25.90 -32.28 13.67
CA ILE A 37 -26.75 -33.33 13.08
C ILE A 37 -28.01 -32.72 12.47
N GLU A 38 -28.12 -32.69 11.13
CA GLU A 38 -29.28 -32.08 10.48
C GLU A 38 -30.56 -32.93 10.51
N ASP A 39 -30.47 -34.27 10.67
CA ASP A 39 -31.62 -35.17 10.63
C ASP A 39 -32.49 -35.07 11.90
N VAL A 40 -33.64 -34.43 11.73
CA VAL A 40 -34.67 -34.23 12.74
C VAL A 40 -35.20 -35.54 13.32
N LYS A 41 -35.15 -36.66 12.59
CA LYS A 41 -35.57 -37.98 13.11
C LYS A 41 -34.59 -38.51 14.14
N VAL A 42 -33.29 -38.39 13.89
CA VAL A 42 -32.24 -38.84 14.82
C VAL A 42 -32.30 -38.01 16.10
N ILE A 43 -32.38 -36.69 15.98
CA ILE A 43 -32.57 -35.81 17.15
C ILE A 43 -33.88 -36.14 17.89
N SER A 44 -34.99 -36.36 17.18
CA SER A 44 -36.27 -36.72 17.81
C SER A 44 -36.24 -38.09 18.49
N GLN A 45 -35.41 -39.04 18.03
CA GLN A 45 -35.21 -40.32 18.69
C GLN A 45 -34.35 -40.19 19.95
N ALA A 46 -33.25 -39.42 19.91
CA ALA A 46 -32.43 -39.15 21.08
C ALA A 46 -33.21 -38.38 22.18
N ILE A 47 -33.96 -37.34 21.81
CA ILE A 47 -34.88 -36.64 22.74
C ILE A 47 -35.89 -37.61 23.34
N SER A 48 -36.45 -38.54 22.55
CA SER A 48 -37.39 -39.54 23.05
C SER A 48 -36.74 -40.61 23.94
N ALA A 49 -35.45 -40.90 23.78
CA ALA A 49 -34.70 -41.86 24.60
C ALA A 49 -34.30 -41.26 25.96
N CYS A 50 -33.94 -39.99 26.00
CA CYS A 50 -33.69 -39.23 27.24
C CYS A 50 -34.96 -38.73 27.93
N CYS A 51 -36.15 -39.05 27.41
CA CYS A 51 -37.41 -38.56 27.96
C CYS A 51 -37.93 -39.45 29.10
N THR A 52 -37.96 -38.91 30.31
CA THR A 52 -38.59 -39.53 31.48
C THR A 52 -40.10 -39.71 31.30
N GLU A 53 -40.72 -40.61 32.09
CA GLU A 53 -42.18 -40.87 32.09
C GLU A 53 -43.07 -39.64 32.34
N GLN A 54 -42.49 -38.51 32.77
CA GLN A 54 -43.18 -37.24 32.99
C GLN A 54 -43.03 -36.24 31.82
N GLY A 55 -42.43 -36.64 30.70
CA GLY A 55 -42.28 -35.78 29.52
C GLY A 55 -41.14 -34.76 29.61
N LYS A 56 -40.13 -35.00 30.47
CA LYS A 56 -38.93 -34.16 30.61
C LYS A 56 -37.68 -34.93 30.21
N TYR A 57 -36.78 -34.25 29.52
CA TYR A 57 -35.44 -34.68 29.11
C TYR A 57 -34.42 -33.58 29.49
N ASP A 58 -33.16 -33.94 29.71
CA ASP A 58 -32.05 -32.99 29.84
C ASP A 58 -31.37 -32.82 28.47
N LEU A 59 -31.14 -31.58 28.01
CA LEU A 59 -30.39 -31.33 26.77
C LEU A 59 -28.94 -31.85 26.86
N SER A 60 -28.33 -31.81 28.04
CA SER A 60 -26.97 -32.29 28.25
C SER A 60 -26.85 -33.80 27.98
N GLU A 61 -27.83 -34.58 28.44
CA GLU A 61 -27.91 -36.02 28.15
C GLU A 61 -28.20 -36.28 26.67
N VAL A 62 -29.14 -35.56 26.06
CA VAL A 62 -29.47 -35.69 24.62
C VAL A 62 -28.26 -35.40 23.73
N VAL A 63 -27.54 -34.30 24.00
CA VAL A 63 -26.33 -33.93 23.26
C VAL A 63 -25.22 -34.97 23.49
N SER A 64 -25.04 -35.45 24.72
CA SER A 64 -24.06 -36.50 25.03
C SER A 64 -24.35 -37.82 24.32
N LEU A 65 -25.63 -38.21 24.21
CA LEU A 65 -26.06 -39.43 23.51
C LEU A 65 -25.81 -39.29 21.99
N LEU A 66 -26.21 -38.16 21.39
CA LEU A 66 -25.99 -37.85 19.98
C LEU A 66 -24.50 -37.77 19.60
N VAL A 67 -23.64 -37.21 20.47
CA VAL A 67 -22.19 -37.10 20.22
C VAL A 67 -21.46 -38.42 20.44
N SER A 68 -21.92 -39.28 21.36
CA SER A 68 -21.26 -40.56 21.65
C SER A 68 -21.55 -41.67 20.62
N GLU A 69 -22.75 -41.73 20.03
CA GLU A 69 -23.06 -42.75 19.01
C GLU A 69 -22.33 -42.55 17.67
N VAL A 70 -21.86 -41.33 17.37
CA VAL A 70 -21.08 -41.04 16.14
C VAL A 70 -19.70 -41.74 16.16
N ALA A 71 -19.26 -42.26 17.31
CA ALA A 71 -17.89 -42.75 17.53
C ALA A 71 -17.67 -44.28 17.41
N THR A 72 -18.59 -45.12 16.89
CA THR A 72 -18.24 -46.51 16.47
C THR A 72 -19.21 -47.20 15.50
N ILE A 73 -18.95 -47.19 14.19
CA ILE A 73 -19.45 -48.25 13.25
C ILE A 73 -18.43 -48.60 12.15
N LYS A 74 -17.82 -49.79 12.24
CA LYS A 74 -17.45 -50.67 11.10
C LYS A 74 -17.30 -52.13 11.61
N PRO A 75 -17.44 -53.17 10.77
CA PRO A 75 -18.08 -54.42 11.23
C PRO A 75 -17.17 -55.59 11.67
N THR A 76 -17.54 -56.18 12.81
CA THR A 76 -17.75 -57.63 13.06
C THR A 76 -16.64 -58.66 12.74
N GLN A 77 -16.07 -59.29 13.80
CA GLN A 77 -16.17 -60.77 14.01
C GLN A 77 -15.59 -61.30 15.36
N GLN A 78 -16.41 -62.11 16.06
CA GLN A 78 -16.12 -63.23 16.98
C GLN A 78 -15.47 -63.03 18.40
N LYS A 79 -15.90 -63.92 19.32
CA LYS A 79 -15.50 -64.17 20.75
C LYS A 79 -14.28 -65.15 20.81
N PRO A 80 -13.71 -65.60 21.98
CA PRO A 80 -14.00 -65.33 23.42
C PRO A 80 -12.78 -64.78 24.24
N GLU A 81 -12.94 -63.95 25.30
CA GLU A 81 -13.11 -64.26 26.75
C GLU A 81 -11.77 -64.52 27.54
N PRO A 82 -11.69 -64.64 28.90
CA PRO A 82 -10.93 -63.65 29.71
C PRO A 82 -9.88 -64.23 30.71
N VAL A 83 -9.23 -63.38 31.53
CA VAL A 83 -8.79 -63.66 32.93
C VAL A 83 -8.38 -62.36 33.69
N GLU A 84 -8.24 -62.46 35.01
CA GLU A 84 -8.37 -61.42 36.06
C GLU A 84 -7.05 -60.71 36.53
N LYS A 85 -7.19 -59.44 37.00
CA LYS A 85 -6.86 -58.83 38.34
C LYS A 85 -5.82 -59.49 39.32
N PRO A 86 -5.37 -58.84 40.43
CA PRO A 86 -5.49 -57.43 40.93
C PRO A 86 -4.20 -56.83 41.63
N GLU A 87 -4.31 -55.62 42.24
CA GLU A 87 -3.87 -55.12 43.60
C GLU A 87 -2.58 -55.67 44.33
N LYS A 88 -1.81 -54.97 45.21
CA LYS A 88 -1.91 -53.66 45.94
C LYS A 88 -0.62 -53.25 46.72
N ASP A 89 -0.55 -51.96 47.12
CA ASP A 89 -0.06 -51.28 48.37
C ASP A 89 1.34 -51.50 49.07
N THR A 90 1.97 -50.35 49.41
CA THR A 90 2.75 -49.96 50.65
C THR A 90 4.04 -50.73 51.11
N GLU A 91 5.01 -50.22 51.92
CA GLU A 91 5.22 -48.92 52.61
C GLU A 91 6.73 -48.54 52.91
N GLN A 92 6.95 -47.54 53.78
CA GLN A 92 8.17 -46.76 54.18
C GLN A 92 9.27 -47.60 54.95
N THR A 93 10.48 -47.15 55.37
CA THR A 93 10.92 -45.88 56.06
C THR A 93 12.48 -45.77 56.15
N THR A 94 13.05 -44.72 56.80
CA THR A 94 14.53 -44.44 56.98
C THR A 94 14.85 -43.92 58.42
N THR A 95 16.02 -43.41 58.89
CA THR A 95 17.29 -42.86 58.32
C THR A 95 18.46 -42.80 59.38
N LYS A 96 19.71 -42.51 58.92
CA LYS A 96 20.85 -41.76 59.60
C LYS A 96 21.70 -42.39 60.75
N ILE A 97 23.04 -42.09 60.73
CA ILE A 97 23.83 -41.37 61.78
C ILE A 97 25.34 -41.08 61.43
N ILE A 98 25.79 -39.84 61.72
CA ILE A 98 27.13 -39.12 61.91
C ILE A 98 28.46 -39.98 62.05
N THR A 99 29.75 -39.60 61.74
CA THR A 99 30.57 -38.37 62.02
C THR A 99 31.86 -38.10 61.13
N GLN A 100 33.07 -37.76 61.67
CA GLN A 100 34.31 -37.14 61.06
C GLN A 100 35.60 -37.46 61.93
N PRO A 101 36.82 -36.79 61.91
CA PRO A 101 37.63 -35.95 60.95
C PRO A 101 39.22 -36.20 60.95
N THR A 102 40.03 -35.28 60.34
CA THR A 102 41.53 -34.99 60.49
C THR A 102 42.61 -35.92 59.84
N ASP A 103 43.82 -35.51 59.38
CA ASP A 103 44.52 -34.19 59.21
C ASP A 103 45.67 -34.19 58.12
N ALA A 104 46.26 -32.99 57.83
CA ALA A 104 47.54 -32.52 57.16
C ALA A 104 48.62 -33.50 56.55
N THR A 105 49.55 -33.18 55.60
CA THR A 105 50.04 -31.94 54.90
C THR A 105 50.90 -32.23 53.62
N ASP A 106 51.31 -31.18 52.87
CA ASP A 106 52.46 -31.04 51.91
C ASP A 106 52.36 -31.43 50.39
N VAL A 107 53.36 -30.98 49.60
CA VAL A 107 53.38 -30.68 48.13
C VAL A 107 54.83 -30.92 47.54
N PRO A 108 55.29 -30.58 46.28
CA PRO A 108 54.77 -29.68 45.22
C PRO A 108 54.99 -30.03 43.68
N VAL A 109 54.37 -29.23 42.79
CA VAL A 109 54.89 -28.65 41.50
C VAL A 109 55.27 -29.49 40.24
N ASN A 110 54.56 -29.19 39.10
CA ASN A 110 54.95 -29.19 37.65
C ASN A 110 55.64 -30.43 36.97
N THR A 111 55.60 -30.70 35.63
CA THR A 111 55.30 -29.88 34.42
C THR A 111 54.92 -30.73 33.16
N ARG A 112 54.05 -30.19 32.28
CA ARG A 112 53.94 -30.32 30.78
C ARG A 112 54.47 -31.56 29.97
N LYS A 113 53.55 -32.06 29.09
CA LYS A 113 53.66 -32.41 27.64
C LYS A 113 54.17 -33.78 27.12
N SER A 114 53.73 -34.07 25.87
CA SER A 114 54.02 -35.17 24.90
C SER A 114 53.32 -36.52 25.16
N LYS A 115 52.75 -37.29 24.20
CA LYS A 115 52.57 -37.32 22.71
C LYS A 115 53.34 -38.44 21.97
N SER A 116 52.61 -39.47 21.50
CA SER A 116 52.83 -40.31 20.30
C SER A 116 51.58 -41.20 20.09
N ASP A 117 51.00 -41.47 18.92
CA ASP A 117 51.52 -41.83 17.57
C ASP A 117 52.20 -43.23 17.55
N SER A 118 52.10 -44.14 16.57
CA SER A 118 51.31 -44.30 15.31
C SER A 118 51.14 -45.85 15.08
N ALA A 119 50.69 -46.50 13.99
CA ALA A 119 50.36 -46.25 12.57
C ALA A 119 49.28 -47.31 12.14
N LEU A 120 48.49 -47.26 11.06
CA LEU A 120 48.52 -46.68 9.70
C LEU A 120 49.14 -47.58 8.61
N VAL A 121 48.29 -47.99 7.64
CA VAL A 121 48.60 -48.42 6.26
C VAL A 121 47.57 -47.74 5.35
N ASP A 122 47.92 -47.51 4.07
CA ASP A 122 47.39 -46.43 3.20
C ASP A 122 46.92 -46.95 1.80
N LEU A 123 46.51 -46.02 0.93
CA LEU A 123 46.16 -46.10 -0.51
C LEU A 123 44.66 -46.32 -0.80
N THR A 124 43.82 -45.30 -1.07
CA THR A 124 43.78 -44.24 -2.11
C THR A 124 43.20 -44.67 -3.48
N ASN A 125 41.91 -44.34 -3.73
CA ASN A 125 41.38 -43.68 -4.95
C ASN A 125 39.84 -43.75 -5.00
N ASP A 126 39.14 -42.64 -4.71
CA ASP A 126 37.66 -42.59 -4.84
C ASP A 126 37.07 -41.23 -5.28
N GLU A 127 37.88 -40.22 -5.65
CA GLU A 127 37.36 -38.95 -6.17
C GLU A 127 36.53 -39.13 -7.46
N ASP A 128 36.89 -40.12 -8.28
CA ASP A 128 36.15 -40.52 -9.49
C ASP A 128 34.73 -41.07 -9.21
N GLN A 129 34.46 -41.58 -8.01
CA GLN A 129 33.11 -42.06 -7.64
C GLN A 129 32.24 -40.89 -7.15
N LEU A 130 32.78 -40.00 -6.31
CA LEU A 130 32.05 -38.83 -5.83
C LEU A 130 31.77 -37.83 -6.96
N GLN A 131 32.74 -37.60 -7.87
CA GLN A 131 32.50 -36.75 -9.05
C GLN A 131 31.51 -37.37 -10.05
N LYS A 132 31.43 -38.71 -10.17
CA LYS A 132 30.35 -39.36 -10.95
C LYS A 132 28.97 -39.20 -10.30
N ALA A 133 28.86 -39.30 -8.99
CA ALA A 133 27.60 -39.06 -8.27
C ALA A 133 27.13 -37.59 -8.45
N ILE A 134 28.05 -36.63 -8.32
CA ILE A 134 27.77 -35.20 -8.52
C ILE A 134 27.44 -34.90 -9.99
N ALA A 135 28.15 -35.49 -10.95
CA ALA A 135 27.88 -35.31 -12.38
C ALA A 135 26.54 -35.92 -12.82
N ALA A 136 26.11 -37.03 -12.21
CA ALA A 136 24.78 -37.59 -12.42
C ALA A 136 23.70 -36.63 -11.88
N SER A 137 23.83 -36.19 -10.62
CA SER A 137 22.87 -35.27 -9.98
C SER A 137 22.78 -33.90 -10.68
N LEU A 138 23.87 -33.41 -11.28
CA LEU A 138 23.88 -32.15 -12.05
C LEU A 138 23.27 -32.28 -13.45
N GLN A 139 23.09 -33.49 -14.01
CA GLN A 139 22.40 -33.67 -15.29
C GLN A 139 20.87 -33.67 -15.14
N ASP A 140 20.34 -34.18 -14.03
CA ASP A 140 18.90 -34.17 -13.73
C ASP A 140 18.34 -32.74 -13.51
N ASN A 141 19.20 -31.75 -13.25
CA ASN A 141 18.83 -30.34 -13.08
C ASN A 141 19.17 -29.44 -14.29
N GLN A 142 19.52 -30.02 -15.46
CA GLN A 142 19.74 -29.26 -16.72
C GLN A 142 18.93 -29.80 -17.91
N GLY A 143 17.65 -30.09 -17.64
CA GLY A 143 16.55 -30.06 -18.60
C GLY A 143 15.25 -29.96 -17.80
N ILE A 144 14.33 -29.02 -18.04
CA ILE A 144 13.96 -28.39 -19.32
C ILE A 144 14.00 -26.84 -19.22
N LEU A 145 13.93 -26.17 -20.38
CA LEU A 145 13.81 -24.72 -20.53
C LEU A 145 12.55 -24.18 -19.78
N GLY A 146 12.49 -22.93 -19.32
CA GLY A 146 13.42 -21.84 -19.55
C GLY A 146 12.69 -20.59 -20.06
N GLY A 147 12.01 -19.88 -19.16
CA GLY A 147 11.60 -18.48 -19.34
C GLY A 147 10.29 -18.24 -20.09
N GLN A 148 9.20 -18.07 -19.33
CA GLN A 148 8.30 -16.92 -19.48
C GLN A 148 7.52 -16.72 -18.17
N ILE A 149 7.74 -15.58 -17.50
CA ILE A 149 6.90 -15.13 -16.37
C ILE A 149 5.62 -14.56 -16.98
N SER A 150 4.43 -14.88 -16.44
CA SER A 150 3.17 -14.39 -17.03
C SER A 150 3.15 -12.85 -17.07
N ARG A 151 2.52 -12.28 -18.10
CA ARG A 151 2.29 -10.83 -18.19
C ARG A 151 1.49 -10.33 -16.98
N GLU A 152 0.54 -11.15 -16.52
CA GLU A 152 -0.26 -10.89 -15.31
C GLU A 152 0.59 -10.96 -14.05
N GLU A 153 1.53 -11.90 -13.96
CA GLU A 153 2.44 -12.07 -12.82
C GLU A 153 3.50 -10.94 -12.77
N GLN A 154 3.93 -10.44 -13.93
CA GLN A 154 4.73 -9.22 -14.04
C GLN A 154 3.94 -7.95 -13.73
N ASP A 155 2.67 -7.86 -14.11
CA ASP A 155 1.81 -6.71 -13.80
C ASP A 155 1.39 -6.71 -12.32
N ILE A 156 1.10 -7.88 -11.72
CA ILE A 156 0.97 -8.07 -10.27
C ILE A 156 2.26 -7.67 -9.56
N SER A 157 3.42 -8.08 -10.06
CA SER A 157 4.72 -7.66 -9.50
C SER A 157 4.92 -6.14 -9.63
N ARG A 158 4.51 -5.50 -10.73
CA ARG A 158 4.63 -4.05 -10.94
C ARG A 158 3.64 -3.26 -10.08
N ILE A 159 2.44 -3.79 -9.84
CA ILE A 159 1.43 -3.25 -8.90
C ILE A 159 1.91 -3.42 -7.46
N LEU A 160 2.56 -4.54 -7.12
CA LEU A 160 3.21 -4.75 -5.81
C LEU A 160 4.40 -3.82 -5.59
N GLU A 161 5.28 -3.64 -6.60
CA GLU A 161 6.39 -2.68 -6.51
C GLU A 161 5.89 -1.23 -6.39
N ALA A 162 4.83 -0.84 -7.11
CA ALA A 162 4.17 0.46 -6.92
C ALA A 162 3.58 0.60 -5.50
N SER A 163 2.92 -0.44 -4.99
CA SER A 163 2.40 -0.48 -3.61
C SER A 163 3.51 -0.44 -2.56
N LEU A 164 4.69 -1.00 -2.84
CA LEU A 164 5.90 -0.95 -2.02
C LEU A 164 6.71 0.35 -2.17
N ALA A 165 6.38 1.19 -3.16
CA ALA A 165 6.84 2.56 -3.26
C ALA A 165 5.91 3.51 -2.48
N GLU A 166 4.59 3.39 -2.65
CA GLU A 166 3.59 4.26 -2.02
C GLU A 166 3.39 3.98 -0.53
N SER A 167 3.44 2.72 -0.08
CA SER A 167 3.43 2.40 1.36
C SER A 167 4.63 2.92 2.15
N LYS A 168 5.70 3.38 1.48
CA LYS A 168 6.81 4.13 2.11
C LYS A 168 6.51 5.62 2.30
N ALA A 169 5.46 6.15 1.67
CA ALA A 169 4.92 7.48 1.93
C ALA A 169 3.79 7.45 2.99
N GLY A 170 2.95 6.42 2.98
CA GLY A 170 1.82 6.23 3.91
C GLY A 170 2.17 5.55 5.25
N THR A 171 3.03 6.16 6.08
CA THR A 171 3.47 5.54 7.35
C THR A 171 2.40 5.61 8.45
N LYS A 172 1.71 4.49 8.72
CA LYS A 172 0.67 4.35 9.76
C LYS A 172 1.17 4.73 11.17
N ARG A 173 0.78 5.91 11.68
CA ARG A 173 1.13 6.43 13.03
C ARG A 173 0.37 5.72 14.18
N LYS A 174 0.79 5.91 15.43
CA LYS A 174 0.02 5.49 16.64
C LYS A 174 -0.59 6.73 17.31
N ARG A 175 -1.59 6.52 18.18
CA ARG A 175 -2.29 7.60 18.91
C ARG A 175 -1.28 8.35 19.79
N GLY A 176 -0.98 9.61 19.46
CA GLY A 176 -0.05 10.47 20.21
C GLY A 176 1.16 11.01 19.42
N ASP A 177 1.45 10.50 18.23
CA ASP A 177 2.53 11.04 17.38
C ASP A 177 2.23 12.50 16.96
N ILE A 178 3.16 13.44 17.22
CA ILE A 178 2.99 14.86 16.86
C ILE A 178 2.83 15.02 15.34
N TRP A 179 1.69 15.56 14.92
CA TRP A 179 1.48 16.00 13.54
C TRP A 179 2.40 17.17 13.21
N PHE A 180 3.40 16.90 12.36
CA PHE A 180 4.25 17.88 11.69
C PHE A 180 5.16 18.72 12.61
N VAL A 181 6.48 18.53 12.46
CA VAL A 181 7.48 19.49 12.96
C VAL A 181 7.62 20.60 11.93
N ASP A 182 7.21 21.81 12.31
CA ASP A 182 7.28 23.01 11.46
C ASP A 182 8.75 23.32 11.07
N PRO A 183 9.10 23.42 9.76
CA PRO A 183 10.47 23.65 9.33
C PRO A 183 11.06 24.94 9.91
N LEU A 184 12.02 24.78 10.82
CA LEU A 184 12.67 25.90 11.54
C LEU A 184 13.17 27.00 10.59
N ASN A 185 13.61 26.63 9.38
CA ASN A 185 14.00 27.53 8.31
C ASN A 185 12.77 28.12 7.57
N PRO A 186 12.48 29.43 7.69
CA PRO A 186 11.31 30.04 7.03
C PRO A 186 11.38 29.98 5.49
N TYR A 187 12.58 29.92 4.91
CA TYR A 187 12.76 29.82 3.45
C TYR A 187 12.17 28.52 2.85
N GLU A 188 12.13 27.43 3.61
CA GLU A 188 11.49 26.16 3.20
C GLU A 188 9.96 26.22 3.26
N ARG A 189 9.42 27.20 4.00
CA ARG A 189 7.99 27.50 4.14
C ARG A 189 7.51 28.60 3.19
N ARG A 190 8.39 29.18 2.36
CA ARG A 190 8.00 30.16 1.34
C ARG A 190 7.27 29.49 0.18
N ARG A 191 6.14 30.08 -0.22
CA ARG A 191 5.33 29.68 -1.37
C ARG A 191 6.13 29.82 -2.67
N LYS A 192 5.87 28.95 -3.65
CA LYS A 192 6.32 29.15 -5.04
C LYS A 192 5.31 30.05 -5.75
N GLU A 193 5.78 30.94 -6.63
CA GLU A 193 4.90 31.79 -7.44
C GLU A 193 3.83 30.97 -8.17
N ALA A 194 2.59 31.48 -8.20
CA ALA A 194 1.39 30.85 -8.74
C ALA A 194 0.98 29.46 -8.18
N TRP A 195 1.73 28.86 -7.23
CA TRP A 195 1.34 27.59 -6.61
C TRP A 195 0.23 27.77 -5.57
N PRO A 196 -0.76 26.86 -5.43
CA PRO A 196 -1.77 26.97 -4.37
C PRO A 196 -1.21 26.76 -2.95
N VAL A 197 -2.00 27.14 -1.96
CA VAL A 197 -1.64 27.15 -0.53
C VAL A 197 -2.21 25.90 0.16
N GLY A 198 -1.38 25.20 0.95
CA GLY A 198 -1.84 24.10 1.81
C GLY A 198 -2.51 24.59 3.10
N LEU A 199 -3.19 23.69 3.82
CA LEU A 199 -3.76 23.99 5.14
C LEU A 199 -3.05 23.16 6.21
N LYS A 200 -2.62 23.80 7.31
CA LYS A 200 -2.02 23.11 8.44
C LYS A 200 -3.08 22.31 9.20
N ASN A 201 -2.85 21.03 9.42
CA ASN A 201 -3.74 20.18 10.21
C ASN A 201 -3.69 20.58 11.69
N VAL A 202 -4.85 20.71 12.34
CA VAL A 202 -4.99 21.22 13.72
C VAL A 202 -5.56 20.10 14.60
N GLY A 203 -4.75 19.08 14.83
CA GLY A 203 -5.13 17.84 15.52
C GLY A 203 -5.65 16.79 14.54
N ASN A 204 -6.88 16.32 14.73
CA ASN A 204 -7.56 15.37 13.84
C ASN A 204 -8.59 16.10 12.97
N THR A 205 -8.13 17.07 12.16
CA THR A 205 -9.01 18.01 11.42
C THR A 205 -8.73 18.10 9.92
N CYS A 206 -8.08 17.09 9.33
CA CYS A 206 -7.88 16.99 7.88
C CYS A 206 -9.18 16.93 7.05
N TRP A 207 -10.31 16.51 7.65
CA TRP A 207 -11.64 16.65 7.03
C TRP A 207 -11.98 18.10 6.71
N PHE A 208 -11.60 19.05 7.58
CA PHE A 208 -11.73 20.49 7.33
C PHE A 208 -10.81 20.92 6.18
N SER A 209 -9.55 20.46 6.18
CA SER A 209 -8.61 20.72 5.08
C SER A 209 -9.18 20.30 3.73
N ALA A 210 -9.74 19.08 3.63
CA ALA A 210 -10.28 18.54 2.38
C ALA A 210 -11.50 19.32 1.87
N VAL A 211 -12.51 19.55 2.73
CA VAL A 211 -13.75 20.26 2.35
C VAL A 211 -13.50 21.74 2.04
N ILE A 212 -12.62 22.41 2.78
CA ILE A 212 -12.29 23.82 2.49
C ILE A 212 -11.47 23.96 1.21
N GLN A 213 -10.57 23.02 0.90
CA GLN A 213 -9.81 23.07 -0.35
C GLN A 213 -10.68 22.80 -1.58
N SER A 214 -11.66 21.89 -1.52
CA SER A 214 -12.59 21.69 -2.64
C SER A 214 -13.49 22.90 -2.84
N LEU A 215 -14.08 23.46 -1.77
CA LEU A 215 -14.96 24.63 -1.88
C LEU A 215 -14.21 25.93 -2.27
N PHE A 216 -12.98 26.15 -1.80
CA PHE A 216 -12.18 27.33 -2.16
C PHE A 216 -11.83 27.39 -3.66
N HIS A 217 -11.69 26.25 -4.32
CA HIS A 217 -11.33 26.20 -5.74
C HIS A 217 -12.54 26.33 -6.69
N LEU A 218 -13.77 26.44 -6.16
CA LEU A 218 -14.94 26.88 -6.91
C LEU A 218 -14.94 28.43 -7.00
N PRO A 219 -14.74 29.04 -8.19
CA PRO A 219 -14.57 30.49 -8.33
C PRO A 219 -15.73 31.33 -7.77
N ILE A 220 -16.98 30.93 -8.03
CA ILE A 220 -18.16 31.65 -7.53
C ILE A 220 -18.27 31.54 -6.00
N PHE A 221 -18.08 30.35 -5.42
CA PHE A 221 -18.13 30.18 -3.96
C PHE A 221 -17.08 31.06 -3.26
N ARG A 222 -15.85 31.03 -3.77
CA ARG A 222 -14.75 31.88 -3.31
C ARG A 222 -15.09 33.37 -3.44
N HIS A 223 -15.70 33.79 -4.55
CA HIS A 223 -16.14 35.17 -4.77
C HIS A 223 -17.22 35.60 -3.75
N LEU A 224 -18.24 34.77 -3.51
CA LEU A 224 -19.30 35.03 -2.53
C LEU A 224 -18.73 35.18 -1.11
N VAL A 225 -17.87 34.25 -0.67
CA VAL A 225 -17.26 34.29 0.67
C VAL A 225 -16.36 35.52 0.86
N LEU A 226 -15.58 35.92 -0.16
CA LEU A 226 -14.70 37.09 -0.08
C LEU A 226 -15.46 38.42 -0.08
N ASN A 227 -16.58 38.48 -0.81
CA ASN A 227 -17.45 39.66 -0.89
C ASN A 227 -18.57 39.68 0.16
N PHE A 228 -18.61 38.71 1.09
CA PHE A 228 -19.54 38.71 2.21
C PHE A 228 -19.31 39.93 3.12
N VAL A 229 -20.29 40.83 3.18
CA VAL A 229 -20.31 41.97 4.08
C VAL A 229 -21.15 41.61 5.30
N SER A 230 -20.60 41.79 6.51
CA SER A 230 -21.36 41.57 7.73
C SER A 230 -22.54 42.54 7.82
N PRO A 231 -23.73 42.09 8.25
CA PRO A 231 -24.70 42.98 8.87
C PRO A 231 -24.02 43.78 9.99
N ALA A 232 -24.33 45.07 10.10
CA ALA A 232 -23.87 45.89 11.22
C ALA A 232 -24.51 45.38 12.53
N GLU A 233 -23.77 45.42 13.64
CA GLU A 233 -24.12 44.74 14.90
C GLU A 233 -25.52 45.10 15.44
N THR A 234 -26.53 44.33 15.07
CA THR A 234 -27.85 44.33 15.71
C THR A 234 -27.75 43.53 17.01
N PRO A 235 -27.90 44.16 18.20
CA PRO A 235 -27.63 43.48 19.47
C PRO A 235 -28.58 42.30 19.75
N GLN A 236 -29.71 42.23 19.05
CA GLN A 236 -30.80 41.26 19.25
C GLN A 236 -30.56 39.86 18.63
N GLY A 237 -29.55 39.65 17.78
CA GLY A 237 -29.32 38.34 17.17
C GLY A 237 -29.02 37.22 18.17
N THR A 238 -29.37 35.97 17.84
CA THR A 238 -29.16 34.81 18.74
C THR A 238 -27.67 34.46 18.92
N LEU A 239 -27.38 33.60 19.91
CA LEU A 239 -26.02 33.06 20.10
C LEU A 239 -25.54 32.23 18.91
N GLN A 240 -26.46 31.54 18.21
CA GLN A 240 -26.16 30.78 17.00
C GLN A 240 -25.78 31.70 15.85
N GLU A 241 -26.62 32.70 15.52
CA GLU A 241 -26.32 33.70 14.48
C GLU A 241 -24.96 34.38 14.73
N LYS A 242 -24.70 34.81 15.96
CA LYS A 242 -23.44 35.48 16.34
C LYS A 242 -22.21 34.58 16.18
N ARG A 243 -22.33 33.28 16.48
CA ARG A 243 -21.28 32.28 16.24
C ARG A 243 -21.07 32.03 14.74
N ASN A 244 -22.16 31.88 13.99
CA ASN A 244 -22.12 31.55 12.57
C ASN A 244 -21.57 32.74 11.75
N LEU A 245 -21.89 33.98 12.12
CA LEU A 245 -21.24 35.20 11.62
C LEU A 245 -19.74 35.26 11.99
N ARG A 246 -19.35 34.94 13.24
CA ARG A 246 -17.94 34.88 13.66
C ARG A 246 -17.15 33.86 12.84
N PHE A 247 -17.73 32.69 12.55
CA PHE A 247 -17.16 31.68 11.67
C PHE A 247 -16.98 32.22 10.24
N MET A 248 -18.00 32.87 9.67
CA MET A 248 -17.93 33.49 8.35
C MET A 248 -16.82 34.55 8.22
N HIS A 249 -16.59 35.37 9.25
CA HIS A 249 -15.48 36.33 9.27
C HIS A 249 -14.11 35.66 9.21
N GLU A 250 -13.89 34.59 9.98
CA GLU A 250 -12.62 33.85 9.93
C GLU A 250 -12.47 33.00 8.66
N LEU A 251 -13.55 32.50 8.08
CA LEU A 251 -13.54 31.83 6.77
C LEU A 251 -13.17 32.81 5.64
N ARG A 252 -13.76 34.01 5.63
CA ARG A 252 -13.42 35.11 4.70
C ARG A 252 -11.95 35.53 4.82
N ARG A 253 -11.42 35.60 6.05
CA ARG A 253 -10.00 35.83 6.34
C ARG A 253 -9.09 34.69 5.87
N LEU A 254 -9.50 33.44 6.07
CA LEU A 254 -8.77 32.25 5.60
C LEU A 254 -8.66 32.26 4.07
N PHE A 255 -9.76 32.55 3.37
CA PHE A 255 -9.82 32.64 1.91
C PHE A 255 -8.91 33.75 1.37
N ALA A 256 -8.86 34.90 2.03
CA ALA A 256 -7.94 35.99 1.70
C ALA A 256 -6.47 35.54 1.79
N LEU A 257 -6.10 34.82 2.86
CA LEU A 257 -4.73 34.29 3.02
C LEU A 257 -4.40 33.18 2.00
N MET A 258 -5.34 32.30 1.66
CA MET A 258 -5.16 31.28 0.61
C MET A 258 -4.90 31.90 -0.78
N ILE A 259 -5.49 33.06 -1.07
CA ILE A 259 -5.11 33.86 -2.25
C ILE A 259 -3.74 34.51 -2.05
N GLY A 260 -3.58 35.35 -1.02
CA GLY A 260 -2.54 36.38 -0.96
C GLY A 260 -1.28 36.08 -0.15
N SER A 261 -1.26 35.03 0.69
CA SER A 261 -0.09 34.74 1.54
C SER A 261 1.10 34.22 0.73
N GLN A 262 2.30 34.64 1.13
CA GLN A 262 3.60 34.15 0.69
C GLN A 262 4.05 32.89 1.46
N ARG A 263 3.29 32.43 2.45
CA ARG A 263 3.50 31.15 3.12
C ARG A 263 3.00 30.00 2.23
N LYS A 264 3.71 28.86 2.25
CA LYS A 264 3.35 27.63 1.52
C LYS A 264 2.05 27.01 2.04
N TYR A 265 1.76 27.21 3.32
CA TYR A 265 0.52 26.80 3.97
C TYR A 265 0.05 27.86 4.96
N VAL A 266 -1.25 27.87 5.23
CA VAL A 266 -1.91 28.75 6.20
C VAL A 266 -2.49 27.92 7.35
N ASP A 267 -2.59 28.53 8.53
CA ASP A 267 -3.12 27.90 9.74
C ASP A 267 -4.63 28.17 9.89
N PRO A 268 -5.51 27.15 9.78
CA PRO A 268 -6.96 27.32 9.88
C PRO A 268 -7.49 27.35 11.33
N SER A 269 -6.64 27.24 12.36
CA SER A 269 -7.05 27.05 13.77
C SER A 269 -8.20 27.96 14.19
N LYS A 270 -8.14 29.26 13.86
CA LYS A 270 -9.18 30.24 14.25
C LYS A 270 -10.59 29.84 13.82
N ALA A 271 -10.77 29.33 12.61
CA ALA A 271 -12.07 28.88 12.09
C ALA A 271 -12.44 27.50 12.66
N VAL A 272 -11.44 26.61 12.75
CA VAL A 272 -11.58 25.25 13.31
C VAL A 272 -11.96 25.27 14.80
N ASP A 273 -11.52 26.27 15.57
CA ASP A 273 -11.80 26.35 17.00
C ASP A 273 -13.21 26.92 17.27
N ILE A 274 -13.69 27.89 16.48
CA ILE A 274 -15.12 28.32 16.49
C ILE A 274 -16.03 27.14 16.14
N LEU A 275 -15.58 26.28 15.23
CA LEU A 275 -16.29 25.09 14.81
C LEU A 275 -16.31 24.02 15.93
N LYS A 276 -15.20 23.79 16.64
CA LYS A 276 -15.17 22.95 17.86
C LYS A 276 -16.09 23.48 18.96
N GLU A 277 -16.08 24.80 19.22
CA GLU A 277 -16.99 25.47 20.17
C GLU A 277 -18.47 25.13 19.88
N ALA A 278 -18.83 24.88 18.62
CA ALA A 278 -20.20 24.50 18.22
C ALA A 278 -20.53 23.01 18.41
N PHE A 279 -19.56 22.13 18.18
CA PHE A 279 -19.74 20.67 18.34
C PHE A 279 -19.66 20.21 19.80
N THR A 280 -19.07 21.02 20.70
CA THR A 280 -18.98 20.70 22.13
C THR A 280 -20.31 20.94 22.85
N SER A 281 -21.13 19.89 22.95
CA SER A 281 -22.33 19.88 23.80
C SER A 281 -22.01 20.18 25.27
N PRO A 282 -22.91 20.83 26.03
CA PRO A 282 -22.68 21.22 27.43
C PRO A 282 -22.50 20.03 28.41
N SER A 283 -22.63 18.79 27.94
CA SER A 283 -22.31 17.56 28.67
C SER A 283 -20.80 17.21 28.67
N GLY A 284 -19.95 17.94 27.93
CA GLY A 284 -18.49 17.82 27.99
C GLY A 284 -17.89 16.57 27.33
N THR A 285 -18.67 15.84 26.52
CA THR A 285 -18.28 14.55 25.92
C THR A 285 -18.25 14.61 24.39
N SER A 286 -17.21 15.24 23.83
CA SER A 286 -17.05 15.41 22.37
C SER A 286 -15.58 15.40 21.90
N ASP A 287 -14.88 14.28 22.08
CA ASP A 287 -13.55 14.00 21.47
C ASP A 287 -13.67 13.04 20.27
N SER A 288 -14.89 12.88 19.74
CA SER A 288 -15.21 12.10 18.54
C SER A 288 -14.88 12.90 17.27
N GLN A 289 -14.07 12.32 16.39
CA GLN A 289 -13.79 12.90 15.06
C GLN A 289 -15.12 13.10 14.31
N GLN A 290 -15.25 14.26 13.64
CA GLN A 290 -16.40 14.58 12.80
C GLN A 290 -16.20 13.97 11.41
N ASP A 291 -17.28 13.51 10.79
CA ASP A 291 -17.23 13.01 9.41
C ASP A 291 -17.30 14.18 8.40
N VAL A 292 -16.83 13.94 7.18
CA VAL A 292 -16.79 14.92 6.10
C VAL A 292 -18.20 15.39 5.70
N SER A 293 -19.20 14.51 5.68
CA SER A 293 -20.58 14.89 5.36
C SER A 293 -21.23 15.73 6.46
N GLU A 294 -21.05 15.37 7.75
CA GLU A 294 -21.56 16.18 8.86
C GLU A 294 -20.96 17.59 8.86
N PHE A 295 -19.64 17.72 8.64
CA PHE A 295 -19.04 19.04 8.50
C PHE A 295 -19.54 19.79 7.27
N GLN A 296 -19.54 19.17 6.08
CA GLN A 296 -19.97 19.83 4.85
C GLN A 296 -21.43 20.31 4.96
N HIS A 297 -22.31 19.53 5.60
CA HIS A 297 -23.69 19.91 5.82
C HIS A 297 -23.81 21.13 6.74
N LYS A 298 -23.20 21.10 7.94
CA LYS A 298 -23.27 22.25 8.88
C LYS A 298 -22.55 23.49 8.38
N LEU A 299 -21.49 23.32 7.58
CA LEU A 299 -20.83 24.41 6.88
C LEU A 299 -21.80 25.12 5.92
N LEU A 300 -22.51 24.35 5.09
CA LEU A 300 -23.50 24.89 4.14
C LEU A 300 -24.73 25.49 4.85
N GLU A 301 -25.20 24.87 5.96
CA GLU A 301 -26.26 25.40 6.84
C GLU A 301 -25.88 26.79 7.40
N TRP A 302 -24.68 26.95 7.97
CA TRP A 302 -24.26 28.23 8.56
C TRP A 302 -23.98 29.30 7.49
N LEU A 303 -23.52 28.90 6.31
CA LEU A 303 -23.44 29.76 5.13
C LEU A 303 -24.84 30.22 4.71
N GLU A 304 -25.80 29.30 4.61
CA GLU A 304 -27.19 29.59 4.26
C GLU A 304 -27.81 30.59 5.26
N GLU A 305 -27.72 30.35 6.57
CA GLU A 305 -28.15 31.30 7.59
C GLU A 305 -27.50 32.68 7.42
N ALA A 306 -26.17 32.73 7.31
CA ALA A 306 -25.42 33.99 7.25
C ALA A 306 -25.75 34.83 6.00
N PHE A 307 -25.93 34.20 4.84
CA PHE A 307 -26.38 34.90 3.62
C PHE A 307 -27.86 35.30 3.70
N THR A 308 -28.72 34.53 4.38
CA THR A 308 -30.12 34.92 4.61
C THR A 308 -30.24 36.15 5.52
N CYS A 309 -29.36 36.27 6.52
CA CYS A 309 -29.26 37.45 7.38
C CYS A 309 -28.72 38.71 6.67
N HIS A 310 -28.14 38.59 5.47
CA HIS A 310 -27.63 39.74 4.71
C HIS A 310 -28.73 40.52 3.98
N ASP A 311 -29.67 39.82 3.34
CA ASP A 311 -30.64 40.41 2.41
C ASP A 311 -31.87 41.04 3.08
N SER A 312 -32.01 40.90 4.40
CA SER A 312 -33.11 41.49 5.21
C SER A 312 -32.93 43.00 5.49
N ARG A 313 -32.14 43.70 4.66
CA ARG A 313 -31.81 45.12 4.76
C ARG A 313 -32.88 45.97 4.05
N PRO A 314 -33.62 46.86 4.75
CA PRO A 314 -34.64 47.68 4.11
C PRO A 314 -34.00 48.69 3.15
N THR A 315 -34.36 48.61 1.87
CA THR A 315 -34.00 49.61 0.85
C THR A 315 -34.70 50.94 1.15
N SER A 316 -34.01 52.05 0.90
CA SER A 316 -34.47 53.39 1.30
C SER A 316 -35.72 53.82 0.52
N PRO A 317 -36.76 54.37 1.19
CA PRO A 317 -38.05 54.69 0.56
C PRO A 317 -37.92 55.87 -0.40
N THR A 318 -37.79 55.56 -1.69
CA THR A 318 -37.85 56.53 -2.78
C THR A 318 -39.25 56.52 -3.36
N GLN A 319 -39.93 57.67 -3.37
CA GLN A 319 -41.33 57.78 -3.78
C GLN A 319 -41.47 57.60 -5.31
N GLY A 320 -42.39 56.74 -5.76
CA GLY A 320 -42.74 56.71 -7.19
C GLY A 320 -43.56 55.50 -7.66
N THR A 321 -44.88 55.69 -7.79
CA THR A 321 -45.83 54.92 -8.63
C THR A 321 -46.02 53.41 -8.40
N SER A 322 -47.28 52.99 -8.47
CA SER A 322 -47.76 51.63 -8.22
C SER A 322 -47.70 50.70 -9.44
N SER A 323 -47.13 49.51 -9.27
CA SER A 323 -47.36 48.34 -10.13
C SER A 323 -47.19 47.05 -9.31
N GLU A 324 -48.30 46.45 -8.88
CA GLU A 324 -48.35 45.36 -7.90
C GLU A 324 -48.05 43.96 -8.49
N GLU A 325 -46.91 43.79 -9.18
CA GLU A 325 -46.60 42.50 -9.84
C GLU A 325 -45.10 42.16 -9.92
N SER A 326 -44.36 42.36 -8.81
CA SER A 326 -42.94 41.94 -8.69
C SER A 326 -42.52 41.69 -7.23
N LEU A 327 -43.10 40.67 -6.60
CA LEU A 327 -42.72 40.19 -5.26
C LEU A 327 -41.96 38.86 -5.31
N SER A 328 -40.87 38.82 -6.07
CA SER A 328 -39.87 37.76 -5.96
C SER A 328 -38.96 38.03 -4.75
N SER A 329 -38.99 37.15 -3.74
CA SER A 329 -38.03 37.21 -2.63
C SER A 329 -36.60 37.09 -3.16
N ALA A 330 -35.66 37.83 -2.55
CA ALA A 330 -34.25 37.63 -2.83
C ALA A 330 -33.89 36.16 -2.56
N LYS A 331 -33.27 35.50 -3.55
CA LYS A 331 -32.88 34.09 -3.42
C LYS A 331 -31.48 34.02 -2.86
N ASN A 332 -31.33 33.27 -1.78
CA ASN A 332 -30.02 33.04 -1.17
C ASN A 332 -29.08 32.35 -2.18
N PRO A 333 -27.92 32.96 -2.52
CA PRO A 333 -27.01 32.41 -3.52
C PRO A 333 -26.41 31.06 -3.13
N MET A 334 -26.39 30.70 -1.84
CA MET A 334 -25.96 29.37 -1.38
C MET A 334 -26.94 28.28 -1.81
N ILE A 335 -28.25 28.54 -1.65
CA ILE A 335 -29.32 27.59 -2.04
C ILE A 335 -29.30 27.40 -3.57
N ASP A 336 -29.17 28.49 -4.33
CA ASP A 336 -29.13 28.42 -5.80
C ASP A 336 -27.84 27.83 -6.40
N LEU A 337 -26.80 27.59 -5.58
CA LEU A 337 -25.56 26.91 -6.01
C LEU A 337 -25.48 25.43 -5.62
N PHE A 338 -25.95 25.06 -4.43
CA PHE A 338 -25.77 23.70 -3.88
C PHE A 338 -27.05 22.88 -3.79
N TYR A 339 -28.24 23.47 -3.93
CA TYR A 339 -29.51 22.77 -3.70
C TYR A 339 -30.36 22.61 -4.98
N GLY A 340 -30.74 21.36 -5.24
CA GLY A 340 -31.64 20.94 -6.31
C GLY A 340 -33.03 20.55 -5.78
N GLN A 341 -33.85 20.05 -6.70
CA GLN A 341 -35.18 19.49 -6.44
C GLN A 341 -35.33 18.13 -7.14
N VAL A 342 -35.94 17.20 -6.43
CA VAL A 342 -36.24 15.84 -6.88
C VAL A 342 -37.72 15.54 -6.61
N THR A 343 -38.36 14.76 -7.47
CA THR A 343 -39.74 14.30 -7.31
C THR A 343 -39.73 12.80 -7.08
N THR A 344 -40.23 12.38 -5.92
CA THR A 344 -40.48 10.97 -5.59
C THR A 344 -41.91 10.62 -6.02
N ASP A 345 -42.06 9.74 -7.01
CA ASP A 345 -43.34 9.17 -7.45
C ASP A 345 -43.43 7.71 -7.03
N GLY A 346 -44.55 7.28 -6.47
CA GLY A 346 -44.69 5.89 -6.07
C GLY A 346 -46.12 5.43 -5.83
N PHE A 347 -46.25 4.14 -5.51
CA PHE A 347 -47.50 3.53 -5.09
C PHE A 347 -47.35 3.01 -3.66
N HIS A 348 -48.24 3.45 -2.77
CA HIS A 348 -48.31 3.01 -1.38
C HIS A 348 -49.77 2.66 -1.05
N GLU A 349 -50.01 1.46 -0.51
CA GLU A 349 -51.37 0.91 -0.29
C GLU A 349 -52.31 0.99 -1.52
N GLY A 350 -51.75 0.85 -2.73
CA GLY A 350 -52.51 0.98 -3.99
C GLY A 350 -52.89 2.42 -4.39
N LYS A 351 -52.50 3.44 -3.61
CA LYS A 351 -52.66 4.86 -3.95
C LYS A 351 -51.36 5.37 -4.59
N ALA A 352 -51.48 6.06 -5.72
CA ALA A 352 -50.37 6.82 -6.28
C ALA A 352 -50.08 8.05 -5.41
N PHE A 353 -48.80 8.34 -5.18
CA PHE A 353 -48.34 9.57 -4.55
C PHE A 353 -47.22 10.21 -5.38
N CYS A 354 -47.09 11.53 -5.24
CA CYS A 354 -46.05 12.35 -5.84
C CYS A 354 -45.61 13.35 -4.75
N ARG A 355 -44.31 13.40 -4.44
CA ARG A 355 -43.72 14.24 -3.38
C ARG A 355 -42.48 14.93 -3.92
N GLN A 356 -42.49 16.26 -3.97
CA GLN A 356 -41.33 17.06 -4.35
C GLN A 356 -40.48 17.38 -3.11
N GLU A 357 -39.16 17.26 -3.25
CA GLU A 357 -38.20 17.37 -2.16
C GLU A 357 -36.98 18.20 -2.60
N THR A 358 -36.41 18.97 -1.69
CA THR A 358 -35.13 19.67 -1.89
C THR A 358 -33.97 18.80 -1.43
N PHE A 359 -32.91 18.69 -2.23
CA PHE A 359 -31.69 17.96 -1.87
C PHE A 359 -30.47 18.87 -2.08
N GLY A 360 -29.42 18.67 -1.27
CA GLY A 360 -28.11 19.32 -1.46
C GLY A 360 -27.08 18.28 -1.90
N GLN A 361 -26.61 17.51 -0.92
CA GLN A 361 -25.85 16.29 -1.16
C GLN A 361 -26.81 15.11 -1.41
N PHE A 362 -26.49 14.25 -2.39
CA PHE A 362 -27.30 13.09 -2.76
C PHE A 362 -26.56 11.78 -2.39
N PRO A 363 -27.08 10.96 -1.46
CA PRO A 363 -26.38 9.78 -0.96
C PRO A 363 -26.51 8.56 -1.89
N LEU A 364 -25.40 7.87 -2.11
CA LEU A 364 -25.27 6.70 -2.98
C LEU A 364 -24.72 5.50 -2.22
N GLN A 365 -25.28 4.31 -2.46
CA GLN A 365 -24.77 3.07 -1.86
C GLN A 365 -23.63 2.48 -2.69
N VAL A 366 -22.58 2.00 -2.02
CA VAL A 366 -21.38 1.47 -2.69
C VAL A 366 -21.29 -0.07 -2.67
N ASN A 367 -22.03 -0.74 -1.79
CA ASN A 367 -22.07 -2.19 -1.77
C ASN A 367 -22.89 -2.71 -2.96
N GLY A 368 -22.43 -3.77 -3.63
CA GLY A 368 -23.11 -4.39 -4.78
C GLY A 368 -23.00 -3.70 -6.15
N PHE A 369 -22.39 -2.51 -6.26
CA PHE A 369 -22.35 -1.74 -7.52
C PHE A 369 -20.93 -1.55 -8.07
N HIS A 370 -20.77 -1.62 -9.39
CA HIS A 370 -19.47 -1.48 -10.06
C HIS A 370 -19.19 -0.07 -10.57
N ASP A 371 -20.23 0.72 -10.87
CA ASP A 371 -20.12 2.11 -11.25
C ASP A 371 -21.20 3.01 -10.62
N ILE A 372 -20.96 4.32 -10.69
CA ILE A 372 -21.85 5.35 -10.14
C ILE A 372 -23.22 5.38 -10.81
N HIS A 373 -23.34 4.95 -12.07
CA HIS A 373 -24.62 4.90 -12.76
C HIS A 373 -25.49 3.76 -12.22
N GLU A 374 -24.96 2.57 -11.98
CA GLU A 374 -25.72 1.49 -11.33
C GLU A 374 -26.20 1.89 -9.93
N SER A 375 -25.34 2.55 -9.15
CA SER A 375 -25.69 3.06 -7.82
C SER A 375 -26.78 4.15 -7.88
N LEU A 376 -26.70 5.07 -8.84
CA LEU A 376 -27.73 6.09 -9.10
C LEU A 376 -29.05 5.51 -9.63
N GLU A 377 -29.02 4.48 -10.48
CA GLU A 377 -30.23 3.80 -10.95
C GLU A 377 -30.93 3.09 -9.77
N ASN A 378 -30.19 2.41 -8.89
CA ASN A 378 -30.74 1.82 -7.66
C ASN A 378 -31.33 2.89 -6.71
N ALA A 379 -30.62 4.01 -6.50
CA ALA A 379 -31.11 5.10 -5.67
C ALA A 379 -32.39 5.76 -6.25
N THR A 380 -32.51 5.84 -7.58
CA THR A 380 -33.65 6.48 -8.28
C THR A 380 -34.77 5.52 -8.70
N ALA A 381 -34.64 4.20 -8.50
CA ALA A 381 -35.61 3.20 -8.94
C ALA A 381 -35.80 2.07 -7.90
N GLN A 382 -36.21 2.45 -6.68
CA GLN A 382 -36.48 1.51 -5.59
C GLN A 382 -37.79 0.73 -5.83
N GLY A 383 -37.67 -0.35 -6.60
CA GLY A 383 -38.75 -1.29 -6.87
C GLY A 383 -38.97 -2.29 -5.73
N GLU A 384 -40.24 -2.49 -5.36
CA GLU A 384 -40.75 -3.59 -4.52
C GLU A 384 -40.12 -3.69 -3.12
N ILE A 385 -40.55 -2.79 -2.23
CA ILE A 385 -40.33 -2.95 -0.78
C ILE A 385 -41.18 -4.13 -0.28
N GLU A 386 -40.52 -5.22 0.15
CA GLU A 386 -41.19 -6.34 0.81
C GLU A 386 -41.73 -5.90 2.18
N THR A 387 -43.06 -5.90 2.33
CA THR A 387 -43.71 -5.64 3.61
C THR A 387 -43.58 -6.86 4.53
N VAL A 388 -42.74 -6.75 5.56
CA VAL A 388 -42.46 -7.80 6.57
C VAL A 388 -43.73 -8.39 7.20
N THR A 389 -44.84 -7.64 7.22
CA THR A 389 -46.18 -8.15 7.55
C THR A 389 -46.82 -8.86 6.35
N GLY A 390 -46.58 -10.16 6.22
CA GLY A 390 -47.10 -10.99 5.14
C GLY A 390 -48.61 -11.26 5.19
N GLU A 391 -49.45 -10.25 4.91
CA GLU A 391 -50.89 -10.48 4.67
C GLU A 391 -51.57 -9.47 3.70
N SER A 392 -50.82 -8.81 2.80
CA SER A 392 -51.41 -8.22 1.58
C SER A 392 -50.42 -8.10 0.42
N SER A 393 -50.77 -8.66 -0.76
CA SER A 393 -49.92 -8.60 -1.97
C SER A 393 -50.14 -7.31 -2.76
N SER A 394 -49.80 -6.18 -2.14
CA SER A 394 -49.83 -4.86 -2.78
C SER A 394 -48.41 -4.42 -3.12
N LYS A 395 -47.99 -4.58 -4.38
CA LYS A 395 -46.66 -4.14 -4.85
C LYS A 395 -46.49 -2.64 -4.60
N SER A 396 -45.68 -2.29 -3.60
CA SER A 396 -45.29 -0.91 -3.29
C SER A 396 -43.91 -0.61 -3.87
N GLY A 397 -43.73 0.56 -4.44
CA GLY A 397 -42.48 0.93 -5.13
C GLY A 397 -42.45 2.40 -5.46
N GLN A 398 -41.25 2.95 -5.55
CA GLN A 398 -41.02 4.38 -5.76
C GLN A 398 -39.84 4.64 -6.70
N GLU A 399 -39.99 5.66 -7.54
CA GLU A 399 -38.93 6.21 -8.38
C GLU A 399 -38.67 7.66 -7.99
N GLN A 400 -37.41 8.09 -8.13
CA GLN A 400 -37.02 9.49 -7.94
C GLN A 400 -36.54 10.09 -9.26
N TRP A 401 -37.04 11.27 -9.60
CA TRP A 401 -36.75 11.98 -10.84
C TRP A 401 -36.26 13.40 -10.53
N PHE A 402 -35.07 13.77 -11.02
CA PHE A 402 -34.55 15.12 -10.79
C PHE A 402 -35.33 16.14 -11.63
N THR A 403 -35.83 17.19 -10.99
CA THR A 403 -36.58 18.28 -11.64
C THR A 403 -35.73 19.53 -11.77
N ARG A 404 -34.83 19.78 -10.81
CA ARG A 404 -33.77 20.79 -10.86
C ARG A 404 -32.49 20.20 -10.27
N LEU A 405 -31.40 20.22 -11.02
CA LEU A 405 -30.07 19.92 -10.47
C LEU A 405 -29.42 21.21 -9.91
N PRO A 406 -28.60 21.12 -8.86
CA PRO A 406 -27.76 22.24 -8.43
C PRO A 406 -26.58 22.46 -9.40
N PRO A 407 -26.10 23.69 -9.57
CA PRO A 407 -24.85 23.98 -10.29
C PRO A 407 -23.63 23.20 -9.78
N PHE A 408 -23.57 22.96 -8.46
CA PHE A 408 -22.58 22.08 -7.82
C PHE A 408 -23.25 20.83 -7.26
N LEU A 409 -23.16 19.73 -7.99
CA LEU A 409 -23.80 18.45 -7.66
C LEU A 409 -22.86 17.60 -6.81
N THR A 410 -23.25 17.32 -5.57
CA THR A 410 -22.45 16.55 -4.60
C THR A 410 -23.06 15.17 -4.37
N PHE A 411 -22.27 14.11 -4.55
CA PHE A 411 -22.64 12.74 -4.18
C PHE A 411 -21.88 12.27 -2.93
N GLU A 412 -22.59 11.69 -1.97
CA GLU A 412 -22.00 10.97 -0.83
C GLU A 412 -21.87 9.49 -1.17
N LEU A 413 -20.69 8.90 -0.97
CA LEU A 413 -20.44 7.48 -1.23
C LEU A 413 -20.50 6.71 0.08
N SER A 414 -21.68 6.17 0.40
CA SER A 414 -21.95 5.42 1.62
C SER A 414 -21.17 4.09 1.61
N ARG A 415 -19.97 4.15 2.19
CA ARG A 415 -19.02 3.03 2.34
C ARG A 415 -18.99 2.43 3.74
N PHE A 416 -19.80 2.90 4.69
CA PHE A 416 -19.90 2.28 6.02
C PHE A 416 -21.20 1.50 6.14
N GLN A 417 -21.10 0.20 6.41
CA GLN A 417 -22.26 -0.66 6.71
C GLN A 417 -22.01 -1.40 8.03
N PHE A 418 -23.08 -1.69 8.76
CA PHE A 418 -22.99 -2.41 10.04
C PHE A 418 -22.80 -3.91 9.79
N ASN A 419 -21.60 -4.42 10.07
CA ASN A 419 -21.35 -5.85 10.00
C ASN A 419 -21.93 -6.51 11.26
N GLN A 420 -23.04 -7.24 11.09
CA GLN A 420 -23.76 -7.89 12.19
C GLN A 420 -22.90 -8.95 12.89
N THR A 421 -22.09 -9.71 12.14
CA THR A 421 -21.17 -10.73 12.67
C THR A 421 -20.03 -10.13 13.51
N LEU A 422 -19.57 -8.93 13.18
CA LEU A 422 -18.53 -8.21 13.92
C LEU A 422 -19.06 -7.18 14.94
N GLY A 423 -20.38 -7.01 15.03
CA GLY A 423 -21.06 -6.07 15.94
C GLY A 423 -20.69 -4.60 15.75
N ARG A 424 -20.14 -4.19 14.59
CA ARG A 424 -19.55 -2.86 14.38
C ARG A 424 -19.69 -2.35 12.93
N PRO A 425 -19.68 -1.02 12.70
CA PRO A 425 -19.57 -0.47 11.36
C PRO A 425 -18.22 -0.81 10.71
N GLU A 426 -18.27 -1.30 9.48
CA GLU A 426 -17.13 -1.70 8.67
C GLU A 426 -17.08 -0.93 7.35
N LYS A 427 -15.88 -0.75 6.79
CA LYS A 427 -15.65 -0.01 5.55
C LYS A 427 -15.70 -0.93 4.33
N ILE A 428 -16.55 -0.59 3.38
CA ILE A 428 -16.70 -1.25 2.09
C ILE A 428 -15.56 -0.82 1.16
N HIS A 429 -14.62 -1.74 0.96
CA HIS A 429 -13.48 -1.58 0.05
C HIS A 429 -13.81 -1.96 -1.41
N ASN A 430 -15.09 -2.18 -1.75
CA ASN A 430 -15.53 -2.46 -3.12
C ASN A 430 -15.10 -1.36 -4.11
N LYS A 431 -14.83 -1.77 -5.35
CA LYS A 431 -14.43 -0.89 -6.45
C LYS A 431 -15.66 -0.27 -7.09
N LEU A 432 -15.79 1.06 -6.99
CA LEU A 432 -16.84 1.85 -7.64
C LEU A 432 -16.22 2.84 -8.62
N LYS A 433 -16.49 2.68 -9.91
CA LYS A 433 -16.06 3.59 -10.98
C LYS A 433 -16.94 4.84 -11.05
N PHE A 434 -16.32 5.99 -11.29
CA PHE A 434 -17.03 7.26 -11.55
C PHE A 434 -16.29 8.04 -12.66
N PRO A 435 -17.00 8.65 -13.61
CA PRO A 435 -16.37 9.29 -14.77
C PRO A 435 -15.92 10.74 -14.46
N MET A 436 -14.94 11.24 -15.22
CA MET A 436 -14.59 12.67 -15.25
C MET A 436 -15.76 13.58 -15.65
N THR A 437 -16.76 13.04 -16.36
CA THR A 437 -17.95 13.78 -16.79
C THR A 437 -19.14 12.83 -16.79
N ILE A 438 -20.17 13.17 -16.02
CA ILE A 438 -21.42 12.41 -15.89
C ILE A 438 -22.53 13.14 -16.65
N TYR A 439 -23.35 12.40 -17.39
CA TYR A 439 -24.53 12.93 -18.07
C TYR A 439 -25.77 12.59 -17.26
N MET A 440 -26.41 13.61 -16.68
CA MET A 440 -27.53 13.41 -15.76
C MET A 440 -28.87 13.20 -16.46
N ASP A 441 -28.94 13.39 -17.79
CA ASP A 441 -30.12 13.29 -18.65
C ASP A 441 -31.05 12.13 -18.32
N ARG A 442 -30.50 10.92 -18.11
CA ARG A 442 -31.29 9.71 -17.85
C ARG A 442 -32.11 9.78 -16.56
N TYR A 443 -31.68 10.57 -15.56
CA TYR A 443 -32.35 10.71 -14.27
C TYR A 443 -33.29 11.94 -14.20
N MET A 444 -33.34 12.75 -15.26
CA MET A 444 -34.17 13.96 -15.32
C MET A 444 -35.63 13.62 -15.62
N GLU A 445 -36.57 14.30 -14.96
CA GLU A 445 -38.02 14.10 -15.18
C GLU A 445 -38.43 14.32 -16.65
N CYS A 446 -37.77 15.24 -17.37
CA CYS A 446 -38.07 15.52 -18.77
C CYS A 446 -37.81 14.33 -19.72
N ASN A 447 -36.97 13.36 -19.32
CA ASN A 447 -36.64 12.16 -20.10
C ASN A 447 -37.31 10.88 -19.55
N LYS A 448 -38.06 10.97 -18.45
CA LYS A 448 -38.69 9.88 -17.66
C LYS A 448 -39.37 8.78 -18.48
N SER A 449 -40.13 9.13 -19.51
CA SER A 449 -40.79 8.16 -20.40
C SER A 449 -39.79 7.35 -21.24
N VAL A 450 -38.73 8.00 -21.74
CA VAL A 450 -37.65 7.38 -22.52
C VAL A 450 -36.76 6.52 -21.61
N THR A 451 -36.42 7.02 -20.41
CA THR A 451 -35.65 6.24 -19.44
C THR A 451 -36.38 4.98 -19.00
N ARG A 452 -37.69 5.02 -18.71
CA ARG A 452 -38.46 3.81 -18.36
C ARG A 452 -38.41 2.75 -19.47
N GLN A 453 -38.62 3.14 -20.73
CA GLN A 453 -38.51 2.22 -21.88
C GLN A 453 -37.09 1.63 -22.02
N ARG A 454 -36.04 2.43 -21.79
CA ARG A 454 -34.64 1.97 -21.79
C ARG A 454 -34.32 1.04 -20.62
N ARG A 455 -34.85 1.31 -19.41
CA ARG A 455 -34.76 0.42 -18.24
C ARG A 455 -35.40 -0.94 -18.51
N GLU A 456 -36.60 -0.97 -19.10
CA GLU A 456 -37.27 -2.21 -19.52
C GLU A 456 -36.45 -3.01 -20.54
N LYS A 457 -35.93 -2.34 -21.58
CA LYS A 457 -35.06 -2.97 -22.58
C LYS A 457 -33.75 -3.49 -21.98
N VAL A 458 -33.08 -2.73 -21.12
CA VAL A 458 -31.86 -3.18 -20.40
C VAL A 458 -32.15 -4.37 -19.50
N LYS A 459 -33.30 -4.40 -18.81
CA LYS A 459 -33.71 -5.58 -18.04
C LYS A 459 -33.82 -6.81 -18.93
N SER A 460 -34.53 -6.73 -20.05
CA SER A 460 -34.66 -7.86 -20.98
C SER A 460 -33.30 -8.32 -21.56
N LEU A 461 -32.39 -7.38 -21.84
CA LEU A 461 -31.03 -7.68 -22.31
C LEU A 461 -30.18 -8.34 -21.21
N ARG A 462 -30.27 -7.89 -19.95
CA ARG A 462 -29.57 -8.52 -18.82
C ARG A 462 -30.11 -9.93 -18.52
N GLU A 463 -31.41 -10.16 -18.69
CA GLU A 463 -32.02 -11.50 -18.61
C GLU A 463 -31.52 -12.43 -19.74
N GLU A 464 -31.40 -11.93 -20.97
CA GLU A 464 -30.83 -12.69 -22.10
C GLU A 464 -29.32 -12.97 -21.90
N LEU A 465 -28.54 -11.98 -21.44
CA LEU A 465 -27.14 -12.14 -21.05
C LEU A 465 -26.96 -13.23 -19.98
N GLN A 466 -27.80 -13.25 -18.95
CA GLN A 466 -27.77 -14.29 -17.92
C GLN A 466 -28.06 -15.68 -18.52
N HIS A 467 -28.97 -15.77 -19.49
CA HIS A 467 -29.24 -17.02 -20.20
C HIS A 467 -28.05 -17.49 -21.05
N LEU A 468 -27.38 -16.58 -21.79
CA LEU A 468 -26.18 -16.93 -22.57
C LEU A 468 -25.01 -17.36 -21.69
N HIS A 469 -24.74 -16.64 -20.59
CA HIS A 469 -23.75 -17.05 -19.59
C HIS A 469 -24.06 -18.44 -19.01
N SER A 470 -25.33 -18.69 -18.66
CA SER A 470 -25.81 -19.99 -18.15
C SER A 470 -25.81 -21.13 -19.19
N ARG A 471 -25.61 -20.82 -20.47
CA ARG A 471 -25.32 -21.78 -21.54
C ARG A 471 -23.82 -22.01 -21.69
N LEU A 472 -23.02 -20.93 -21.74
CA LEU A 472 -21.56 -20.98 -21.85
C LEU A 472 -20.92 -21.76 -20.69
N ASP A 473 -21.42 -21.56 -19.46
CA ASP A 473 -20.97 -22.27 -18.26
C ASP A 473 -21.04 -23.80 -18.41
N ARG A 474 -22.03 -24.33 -19.14
CA ARG A 474 -22.18 -25.77 -19.38
C ARG A 474 -21.08 -26.36 -20.26
N PHE A 475 -20.43 -25.53 -21.07
CA PHE A 475 -19.30 -25.91 -21.91
C PHE A 475 -17.95 -25.68 -21.20
N THR A 476 -17.82 -24.64 -20.37
CA THR A 476 -16.58 -24.33 -19.64
C THR A 476 -16.43 -25.13 -18.34
N ASN A 477 -17.53 -25.42 -17.63
CA ASN A 477 -17.60 -26.17 -16.37
C ASN A 477 -18.32 -27.53 -16.56
N TYR A 478 -17.96 -28.23 -17.63
CA TYR A 478 -18.53 -29.52 -17.98
C TYR A 478 -18.10 -30.65 -17.02
N GLY A 479 -18.99 -31.64 -16.88
CA GLY A 479 -18.83 -32.83 -16.03
C GLY A 479 -20.02 -33.04 -15.09
N SER A 480 -20.01 -34.16 -14.35
CA SER A 480 -21.03 -34.47 -13.32
C SER A 480 -20.48 -34.43 -11.89
N GLY A 481 -19.18 -34.69 -11.71
CA GLY A 481 -18.53 -34.70 -10.40
C GLY A 481 -18.24 -33.30 -9.83
N PRO A 482 -17.54 -33.22 -8.67
CA PRO A 482 -17.17 -31.95 -8.04
C PRO A 482 -16.02 -31.22 -8.76
N LYS A 483 -15.20 -31.95 -9.54
CA LYS A 483 -14.20 -31.36 -10.45
C LYS A 483 -14.85 -31.18 -11.82
N ARG A 484 -14.75 -29.98 -12.38
CA ARG A 484 -15.28 -29.58 -13.70
C ARG A 484 -14.16 -29.09 -14.61
N PHE A 485 -14.33 -29.26 -15.92
CA PHE A 485 -13.33 -28.93 -16.94
C PHE A 485 -14.02 -28.45 -18.23
N PRO A 486 -13.33 -27.70 -19.11
CA PRO A 486 -13.89 -27.33 -20.41
C PRO A 486 -14.15 -28.57 -21.28
N LEU A 487 -15.32 -28.64 -21.93
CA LEU A 487 -15.68 -29.77 -22.80
C LEU A 487 -14.72 -29.93 -23.99
N GLN A 488 -14.25 -28.82 -24.56
CA GLN A 488 -13.25 -28.78 -25.62
C GLN A 488 -11.92 -29.46 -25.20
N ASP A 489 -11.51 -29.29 -23.94
CA ASP A 489 -10.30 -29.87 -23.36
C ASP A 489 -10.48 -31.37 -23.15
N VAL A 490 -11.61 -31.77 -22.55
CA VAL A 490 -11.97 -33.19 -22.34
C VAL A 490 -12.02 -33.96 -23.67
N LEU A 491 -12.61 -33.37 -24.72
CA LEU A 491 -12.64 -33.96 -26.06
C LEU A 491 -11.24 -34.08 -26.67
N GLN A 492 -10.36 -33.10 -26.46
CA GLN A 492 -8.98 -33.16 -26.92
C GLN A 492 -8.18 -34.27 -26.20
N TYR A 493 -8.26 -34.37 -24.88
CA TYR A 493 -7.46 -35.34 -24.12
C TYR A 493 -7.97 -36.78 -24.35
N ALA A 494 -9.28 -36.96 -24.59
CA ALA A 494 -9.84 -38.22 -25.07
C ALA A 494 -9.31 -38.61 -26.46
N LEU A 495 -9.17 -37.63 -27.37
CA LEU A 495 -8.62 -37.83 -28.71
C LEU A 495 -7.12 -38.14 -28.68
N GLU A 496 -6.34 -37.44 -27.86
CA GLU A 496 -4.92 -37.69 -27.67
C GLU A 496 -4.67 -39.09 -27.06
N PHE A 497 -5.42 -39.46 -26.02
CA PHE A 497 -5.38 -40.82 -25.45
C PHE A 497 -5.68 -41.88 -26.52
N ALA A 498 -6.76 -41.73 -27.28
CA ALA A 498 -7.13 -42.66 -28.35
C ALA A 498 -6.09 -42.76 -29.49
N GLN A 499 -5.20 -41.78 -29.63
CA GLN A 499 -4.10 -41.77 -30.62
C GLN A 499 -2.76 -42.31 -30.08
N THR A 500 -2.65 -42.64 -28.79
CA THR A 500 -1.41 -43.23 -28.25
C THR A 500 -1.27 -44.70 -28.66
N ASN A 501 -0.05 -45.10 -29.07
CA ASN A 501 0.22 -46.45 -29.58
C ASN A 501 0.58 -47.43 -28.44
N PRO A 502 -0.15 -48.55 -28.23
CA PRO A 502 0.14 -49.52 -27.17
C PRO A 502 1.51 -50.21 -27.25
N ASP A 503 2.13 -50.32 -28.44
CA ASP A 503 3.39 -51.08 -28.66
C ASP A 503 4.60 -50.59 -27.82
N VAL A 504 4.51 -49.42 -27.18
CA VAL A 504 5.59 -48.83 -26.38
C VAL A 504 5.53 -49.28 -24.90
N ALA A 505 4.47 -49.96 -24.47
CA ALA A 505 4.21 -50.24 -23.05
C ALA A 505 4.82 -51.57 -22.51
N CYS A 506 5.21 -52.51 -23.37
CA CYS A 506 5.57 -53.88 -22.95
C CYS A 506 6.89 -54.39 -23.56
N SER A 507 8.02 -54.18 -22.86
CA SER A 507 9.27 -54.89 -23.14
C SER A 507 10.04 -55.22 -21.86
N SER A 508 9.78 -56.40 -21.29
CA SER A 508 10.55 -56.99 -20.17
C SER A 508 11.13 -58.35 -20.60
N PRO A 509 12.33 -58.76 -20.14
CA PRO A 509 13.01 -59.97 -20.66
C PRO A 509 12.49 -61.28 -20.05
N ALA A 510 12.49 -62.37 -20.83
CA ALA A 510 12.33 -63.75 -20.33
C ALA A 510 13.63 -64.26 -19.68
N GLY A 511 13.66 -65.23 -18.75
CA GLY A 511 12.63 -66.08 -18.09
C GLY A 511 13.36 -66.95 -17.03
N PRO A 512 13.00 -68.21 -16.70
CA PRO A 512 11.73 -68.93 -16.94
C PRO A 512 11.16 -69.73 -15.71
N ALA A 513 9.94 -70.26 -15.86
CA ALA A 513 9.37 -71.48 -15.22
C ALA A 513 9.12 -71.57 -13.69
N ALA A 514 7.84 -71.38 -13.29
CA ALA A 514 7.14 -72.10 -12.20
C ALA A 514 5.58 -72.01 -12.40
N PRO A 515 4.76 -72.95 -11.87
CA PRO A 515 3.31 -73.06 -12.15
C PRO A 515 2.40 -72.32 -11.12
N PRO A 516 1.05 -72.27 -11.32
CA PRO A 516 0.22 -71.14 -10.86
C PRO A 516 -0.54 -71.31 -9.53
N VAL A 517 -1.01 -70.17 -9.00
CA VAL A 517 -2.06 -70.03 -7.96
C VAL A 517 -3.02 -68.90 -8.38
N CYS A 518 -4.29 -68.99 -8.00
CA CYS A 518 -5.37 -68.08 -8.42
C CYS A 518 -5.59 -66.88 -7.49
N ASP A 519 -6.32 -65.89 -8.02
CA ASP A 519 -6.95 -64.74 -7.33
C ASP A 519 -5.98 -63.73 -6.68
N VAL A 520 -6.22 -62.42 -6.63
CA VAL A 520 -7.49 -61.68 -6.49
C VAL A 520 -7.53 -60.45 -7.43
N VAL A 521 -8.74 -60.01 -7.82
CA VAL A 521 -8.96 -58.75 -8.57
C VAL A 521 -8.90 -57.56 -7.60
N GLN A 522 -8.16 -56.50 -7.94
CA GLN A 522 -8.13 -55.26 -7.17
C GLN A 522 -8.11 -54.04 -8.09
N ASP A 523 -8.97 -53.07 -7.81
CA ASP A 523 -9.10 -51.84 -8.60
C ASP A 523 -7.89 -50.91 -8.44
N VAL A 524 -7.61 -50.12 -9.47
CA VAL A 524 -6.52 -49.14 -9.50
C VAL A 524 -7.09 -47.77 -9.87
N GLU A 525 -6.91 -46.79 -8.99
CA GLU A 525 -7.35 -45.41 -9.20
C GLU A 525 -6.50 -44.71 -10.28
N MET A 526 -7.15 -43.90 -11.13
CA MET A 526 -6.52 -43.16 -12.22
C MET A 526 -6.48 -41.67 -11.89
N GLU A 527 -5.33 -41.16 -11.44
CA GLU A 527 -5.04 -39.73 -11.54
C GLU A 527 -4.68 -39.34 -12.99
N SER A 528 -4.93 -38.09 -13.38
CA SER A 528 -4.61 -37.59 -14.71
C SER A 528 -4.05 -36.17 -14.66
N PRO A 529 -2.96 -35.86 -15.40
CA PRO A 529 -2.38 -34.53 -15.44
C PRO A 529 -3.26 -33.55 -16.21
N ARG A 530 -3.20 -32.27 -15.84
CA ARG A 530 -3.80 -31.17 -16.60
C ARG A 530 -3.02 -30.93 -17.89
N SER A 531 -3.71 -30.42 -18.91
CA SER A 531 -3.06 -29.89 -20.12
C SER A 531 -3.52 -28.45 -20.39
N LEU A 532 -2.93 -27.82 -21.41
CA LEU A 532 -3.17 -26.44 -21.81
C LEU A 532 -3.87 -26.41 -23.17
N ASN A 533 -4.80 -25.45 -23.33
CA ASN A 533 -5.41 -25.18 -24.63
C ASN A 533 -4.89 -23.86 -25.23
N ASN A 534 -5.04 -23.74 -26.54
CA ASN A 534 -4.77 -22.54 -27.34
C ASN A 534 -5.71 -21.37 -26.91
N SER A 535 -5.51 -20.12 -27.32
CA SER A 535 -4.84 -19.65 -28.54
C SER A 535 -4.38 -18.19 -28.51
N SER A 536 -3.63 -17.83 -29.56
CA SER A 536 -3.55 -16.50 -30.20
C SER A 536 -3.28 -15.25 -29.35
N ASN A 537 -2.17 -14.58 -29.69
CA ASN A 537 -2.33 -13.20 -30.16
C ASN A 537 -1.36 -12.89 -31.31
N LEU A 538 -1.73 -11.96 -32.19
CA LEU A 538 -0.85 -11.42 -33.23
C LEU A 538 -0.01 -10.30 -32.64
N GLU A 539 1.20 -10.09 -33.18
CA GLU A 539 1.68 -8.72 -33.40
C GLU A 539 2.71 -8.66 -34.54
N THR A 540 2.73 -7.54 -35.26
CA THR A 540 3.52 -7.33 -36.50
C THR A 540 4.82 -6.54 -36.26
N PRO A 541 5.83 -6.64 -37.15
CA PRO A 541 7.22 -6.35 -36.81
C PRO A 541 7.72 -4.94 -37.20
N SER A 542 8.93 -4.60 -36.75
CA SER A 542 9.76 -3.50 -37.29
C SER A 542 11.27 -3.78 -37.11
N PRO A 543 12.18 -3.17 -37.91
CA PRO A 543 13.19 -4.01 -38.57
C PRO A 543 14.68 -3.59 -38.50
N SER A 544 15.57 -4.55 -38.73
CA SER A 544 16.90 -4.39 -39.35
C SER A 544 17.31 -5.74 -40.00
N LEU A 545 17.62 -5.92 -41.30
CA LEU A 545 18.44 -5.25 -42.35
C LEU A 545 19.96 -5.50 -42.31
N VAL A 546 20.44 -6.31 -43.28
CA VAL A 546 21.82 -6.52 -43.81
C VAL A 546 22.93 -6.96 -42.82
N LYS A 547 23.96 -7.76 -43.14
CA LYS A 547 24.60 -8.35 -44.37
C LYS A 547 25.44 -9.58 -43.90
N SER A 548 25.95 -10.54 -44.69
CA SER A 548 25.70 -11.08 -46.05
C SER A 548 26.68 -12.25 -46.34
N SER A 549 26.54 -12.97 -47.47
CA SER A 549 27.46 -13.98 -48.07
C SER A 549 27.74 -15.27 -47.27
N SER A 550 27.93 -16.46 -47.88
CA SER A 550 28.03 -16.85 -49.32
C SER A 550 27.49 -18.27 -49.61
N LEU A 551 26.98 -18.47 -50.83
CA LEU A 551 26.68 -19.76 -51.51
C LEU A 551 27.94 -20.26 -52.30
N PRO A 552 28.00 -21.46 -52.95
CA PRO A 552 26.92 -22.31 -53.49
C PRO A 552 27.14 -23.85 -53.28
N ASP A 553 26.50 -24.86 -53.93
CA ASP A 553 25.58 -24.87 -55.09
C ASP A 553 24.60 -26.08 -55.17
N VAL A 554 23.57 -25.93 -56.03
CA VAL A 554 22.54 -26.86 -56.59
C VAL A 554 22.38 -28.32 -56.06
N ALA A 555 21.15 -28.66 -55.62
CA ALA A 555 20.36 -29.79 -56.15
C ALA A 555 18.84 -29.68 -55.83
N MET A 556 17.99 -29.92 -56.84
CA MET A 556 16.53 -29.75 -56.89
C MET A 556 15.67 -30.44 -55.82
N ALA A 557 14.45 -29.93 -55.61
CA ALA A 557 13.52 -30.33 -54.54
C ALA A 557 12.46 -31.37 -54.94
N SER A 558 11.91 -32.04 -53.92
CA SER A 558 10.48 -32.37 -53.84
C SER A 558 10.02 -32.27 -52.38
N PRO A 559 8.90 -31.58 -52.06
CA PRO A 559 8.52 -31.33 -50.67
C PRO A 559 7.64 -32.47 -50.13
N HIS A 560 8.17 -33.30 -49.23
CA HIS A 560 7.46 -33.99 -48.12
C HIS A 560 8.43 -34.96 -47.41
N GLY A 561 9.16 -34.48 -46.41
CA GLY A 561 10.07 -35.31 -45.62
C GLY A 561 10.49 -34.61 -44.32
N LYS A 562 10.04 -35.12 -43.17
CA LYS A 562 10.48 -34.67 -41.84
C LYS A 562 11.83 -35.33 -41.53
N LEU A 563 12.92 -34.57 -41.52
CA LEU A 563 14.20 -35.01 -40.97
C LEU A 563 14.19 -34.83 -39.44
N SER A 564 14.81 -35.73 -38.68
CA SER A 564 14.68 -35.73 -37.21
C SER A 564 15.62 -34.74 -36.51
N SER A 565 15.15 -34.16 -35.40
CA SER A 565 15.99 -33.56 -34.36
C SER A 565 16.58 -34.64 -33.42
N PRO A 566 17.66 -34.35 -32.66
CA PRO A 566 18.46 -35.40 -32.02
C PRO A 566 17.87 -35.93 -30.72
N ALA A 567 18.13 -37.22 -30.44
CA ALA A 567 17.68 -37.89 -29.22
C ALA A 567 18.50 -37.46 -27.98
N LYS A 568 17.85 -36.81 -27.01
CA LYS A 568 18.24 -36.93 -25.60
C LYS A 568 17.52 -38.13 -25.00
N ARG A 569 18.25 -39.01 -24.30
CA ARG A 569 17.65 -40.07 -23.49
C ARG A 569 17.06 -39.44 -22.22
N LEU A 570 15.78 -39.67 -21.99
CA LEU A 570 15.08 -39.46 -20.73
C LEU A 570 14.29 -40.73 -20.42
N LEU A 571 13.98 -40.94 -19.13
CA LEU A 571 13.26 -42.12 -18.65
C LEU A 571 11.86 -42.19 -19.27
N VAL A 572 11.54 -43.32 -19.91
CA VAL A 572 10.21 -43.55 -20.49
C VAL A 572 9.26 -43.94 -19.36
N VAL A 573 8.58 -42.94 -18.79
CA VAL A 573 7.35 -43.18 -18.04
C VAL A 573 6.33 -43.77 -19.03
N PRO A 574 5.69 -44.92 -18.74
CA PRO A 574 4.64 -45.46 -19.61
C PRO A 574 3.51 -44.44 -19.74
N LYS A 575 3.27 -43.96 -20.97
CA LYS A 575 2.11 -43.11 -21.23
C LYS A 575 0.84 -43.96 -21.14
N PRO A 576 -0.24 -43.47 -20.51
CA PRO A 576 -1.52 -44.17 -20.53
C PRO A 576 -1.99 -44.30 -21.99
N ALA A 577 -2.24 -45.54 -22.41
CA ALA A 577 -2.64 -45.87 -23.77
C ALA A 577 -3.77 -46.91 -23.78
N PRO A 578 -4.65 -46.91 -24.80
CA PRO A 578 -5.70 -47.90 -24.93
C PRO A 578 -5.09 -49.28 -25.24
N ARG A 579 -5.59 -50.34 -24.59
CA ARG A 579 -4.97 -51.67 -24.62
C ARG A 579 -5.10 -52.37 -25.97
N GLU A 580 -6.30 -52.33 -26.56
CA GLU A 580 -6.63 -52.89 -27.87
C GLU A 580 -7.66 -51.97 -28.55
N VAL A 581 -7.42 -51.55 -29.79
CA VAL A 581 -8.32 -50.73 -30.63
C VAL A 581 -8.08 -51.09 -32.09
N SER A 582 -9.13 -51.36 -32.87
CA SER A 582 -8.96 -51.57 -34.31
C SER A 582 -8.71 -50.26 -35.06
N SER A 583 -8.00 -50.31 -36.18
CA SER A 583 -7.79 -49.13 -37.05
C SER A 583 -9.10 -48.52 -37.55
N THR A 584 -10.14 -49.33 -37.69
CA THR A 584 -11.52 -48.91 -38.00
C THR A 584 -12.17 -48.13 -36.86
N GLU A 585 -12.05 -48.59 -35.61
CA GLU A 585 -12.61 -47.88 -34.44
C GLU A 585 -11.84 -46.59 -34.16
N LEU A 586 -10.51 -46.60 -34.29
CA LEU A 586 -9.68 -45.41 -34.14
C LEU A 586 -10.05 -44.33 -35.17
N GLY A 587 -10.32 -44.71 -36.42
CA GLY A 587 -10.81 -43.79 -37.45
C GLY A 587 -12.19 -43.20 -37.13
N VAL A 588 -13.11 -44.00 -36.58
CA VAL A 588 -14.44 -43.52 -36.13
C VAL A 588 -14.32 -42.59 -34.92
N LEU A 589 -13.53 -42.97 -33.90
CA LEU A 589 -13.28 -42.13 -32.73
C LEU A 589 -12.62 -40.81 -33.10
N GLN A 590 -11.61 -40.83 -33.97
CA GLN A 590 -10.96 -39.62 -34.48
C GLN A 590 -11.95 -38.72 -35.21
N SER A 591 -12.78 -39.28 -36.10
CA SER A 591 -13.80 -38.50 -36.82
C SER A 591 -14.85 -37.90 -35.89
N CYS A 592 -15.35 -38.66 -34.92
CA CYS A 592 -16.38 -38.19 -33.99
C CYS A 592 -15.85 -37.15 -33.00
N LEU A 593 -14.73 -37.42 -32.33
CA LEU A 593 -14.14 -36.51 -31.34
C LEU A 593 -13.65 -35.21 -32.00
N THR A 594 -13.04 -35.28 -33.19
CA THR A 594 -12.62 -34.05 -33.91
C THR A 594 -13.83 -33.22 -34.32
N ARG A 595 -14.89 -33.85 -34.86
CA ARG A 595 -16.13 -33.14 -35.24
C ARG A 595 -16.80 -32.50 -34.02
N TRP A 596 -17.00 -33.25 -32.94
CA TRP A 596 -17.59 -32.72 -31.71
C TRP A 596 -16.74 -31.61 -31.09
N ARG A 597 -15.40 -31.71 -31.15
CA ARG A 597 -14.52 -30.60 -30.72
C ARG A 597 -14.79 -29.34 -31.55
N THR A 598 -14.82 -29.44 -32.89
CA THR A 598 -15.09 -28.28 -33.75
C THR A 598 -16.51 -27.72 -33.60
N GLU A 599 -17.50 -28.56 -33.29
CA GLU A 599 -18.87 -28.13 -33.00
C GLU A 599 -18.92 -27.35 -31.67
N VAL A 600 -18.29 -27.87 -30.62
CA VAL A 600 -18.19 -27.21 -29.30
C VAL A 600 -17.37 -25.90 -29.38
N GLU A 601 -16.29 -25.87 -30.16
CA GLU A 601 -15.50 -24.64 -30.37
C GLU A 601 -16.28 -23.57 -31.15
N SER A 602 -17.20 -23.95 -32.04
CA SER A 602 -18.14 -23.01 -32.68
C SER A 602 -19.19 -22.52 -31.69
N ASP A 603 -19.87 -23.43 -30.98
CA ASP A 603 -20.91 -23.09 -29.98
C ASP A 603 -20.38 -22.14 -28.89
N VAL A 604 -19.19 -22.44 -28.33
CA VAL A 604 -18.53 -21.60 -27.32
C VAL A 604 -18.24 -20.21 -27.88
N LYS A 605 -17.71 -20.13 -29.11
CA LYS A 605 -17.42 -18.85 -29.75
C LYS A 605 -18.70 -18.06 -30.06
N GLU A 606 -19.74 -18.68 -30.62
CA GLU A 606 -21.00 -18.02 -30.92
C GLU A 606 -21.69 -17.47 -29.67
N LEU A 607 -21.55 -18.17 -28.53
CA LEU A 607 -22.00 -17.68 -27.22
C LEU A 607 -21.15 -16.51 -26.71
N GLN A 608 -19.82 -16.56 -26.84
CA GLN A 608 -18.92 -15.46 -26.46
C GLN A 608 -19.15 -14.21 -27.32
N ASP A 609 -19.22 -14.36 -28.64
CA ASP A 609 -19.57 -13.29 -29.59
C ASP A 609 -20.99 -12.76 -29.30
N GLY A 610 -21.93 -13.62 -28.86
CA GLY A 610 -23.28 -13.25 -28.45
C GLY A 610 -23.34 -12.40 -27.19
N ILE A 611 -22.66 -12.84 -26.13
CA ILE A 611 -22.51 -12.08 -24.88
C ILE A 611 -21.89 -10.71 -25.17
N SER A 612 -20.76 -10.67 -25.90
CA SER A 612 -20.05 -9.44 -26.24
C SER A 612 -20.95 -8.40 -26.94
N ARG A 613 -21.83 -8.83 -27.86
CA ARG A 613 -22.79 -7.94 -28.54
C ARG A 613 -23.88 -7.41 -27.60
N LEU A 614 -24.40 -8.24 -26.70
CA LEU A 614 -25.45 -7.81 -25.77
C LEU A 614 -24.89 -6.86 -24.70
N ASP A 615 -23.67 -7.09 -24.22
CA ASP A 615 -22.97 -6.17 -23.32
C ASP A 615 -22.68 -4.82 -24.01
N GLU A 616 -22.33 -4.82 -25.30
CA GLU A 616 -22.18 -3.60 -26.11
C GLU A 616 -23.53 -2.87 -26.31
N GLU A 617 -24.63 -3.59 -26.53
CA GLU A 617 -25.98 -3.01 -26.64
C GLU A 617 -26.45 -2.38 -25.31
N VAL A 618 -26.19 -3.06 -24.18
CA VAL A 618 -26.49 -2.55 -22.83
C VAL A 618 -25.62 -1.33 -22.50
N GLY A 619 -24.32 -1.38 -22.79
CA GLY A 619 -23.40 -0.26 -22.58
C GLY A 619 -23.77 0.98 -23.39
N ASN A 620 -24.15 0.79 -24.66
CA ASN A 620 -24.52 1.89 -25.55
C ASN A 620 -25.97 2.40 -25.40
N MET A 621 -26.80 1.77 -24.55
CA MET A 621 -28.21 2.13 -24.36
C MET A 621 -28.47 3.61 -24.04
N TYR A 622 -27.48 4.33 -23.50
CA TYR A 622 -27.58 5.76 -23.17
C TYR A 622 -26.53 6.63 -23.88
N SER A 623 -25.86 6.11 -24.92
CA SER A 623 -24.82 6.80 -25.69
C SER A 623 -25.35 7.83 -26.71
N ASP A 624 -26.66 7.98 -26.87
CA ASP A 624 -27.25 8.94 -27.83
C ASP A 624 -27.01 10.40 -27.44
N ASP A 625 -26.86 11.27 -28.43
CA ASP A 625 -26.75 12.73 -28.22
C ASP A 625 -28.02 13.36 -27.60
N MET A 626 -29.16 12.67 -27.67
CA MET A 626 -30.38 13.10 -26.97
C MET A 626 -30.27 13.00 -25.45
N MET A 627 -29.36 12.14 -24.94
CA MET A 627 -29.14 11.83 -23.52
C MET A 627 -27.80 12.40 -23.00
N LYS A 628 -27.29 13.48 -23.64
CA LYS A 628 -26.02 14.14 -23.32
C LYS A 628 -26.14 15.67 -23.10
N LYS A 629 -27.32 16.17 -22.75
CA LYS A 629 -27.64 17.60 -22.63
C LYS A 629 -27.33 18.21 -21.26
N PHE A 630 -27.16 17.38 -20.24
CA PHE A 630 -26.80 17.80 -18.86
C PHE A 630 -25.41 17.26 -18.45
N PRO A 631 -24.32 17.74 -19.09
CA PRO A 631 -22.94 17.34 -18.78
C PRO A 631 -22.41 18.01 -17.50
N TYR A 632 -22.11 17.19 -16.50
CA TYR A 632 -21.51 17.58 -15.23
C TYR A 632 -20.06 17.09 -15.15
N ARG A 633 -19.08 17.98 -15.01
CA ARG A 633 -17.65 17.63 -14.90
C ARG A 633 -17.24 17.45 -13.44
N LEU A 634 -16.47 16.42 -13.15
CA LEU A 634 -15.93 16.19 -11.81
C LEU A 634 -14.93 17.31 -11.46
N HIS A 635 -15.24 18.08 -10.43
CA HIS A 635 -14.39 19.16 -9.91
C HIS A 635 -13.51 18.67 -8.77
N ALA A 636 -14.05 17.90 -7.81
CA ALA A 636 -13.30 17.42 -6.67
C ALA A 636 -13.71 16.01 -6.21
N VAL A 637 -12.76 15.30 -5.60
CA VAL A 637 -12.93 13.98 -4.98
C VAL A 637 -12.29 14.01 -3.60
N LEU A 638 -13.09 13.82 -2.56
CA LEU A 638 -12.60 13.71 -1.19
C LEU A 638 -12.36 12.23 -0.89
N VAL A 639 -11.12 11.89 -0.55
CA VAL A 639 -10.64 10.53 -0.29
C VAL A 639 -10.39 10.37 1.20
N HIS A 640 -10.78 9.20 1.73
CA HIS A 640 -10.59 8.81 3.12
C HIS A 640 -9.76 7.52 3.19
N GLU A 641 -8.66 7.52 3.96
CA GLU A 641 -7.99 6.30 4.43
C GLU A 641 -8.15 6.14 5.95
N GLY A 642 -8.78 5.05 6.40
CA GLY A 642 -8.99 4.80 7.82
C GLY A 642 -10.23 3.99 8.15
N GLN A 643 -10.58 4.00 9.43
CA GLN A 643 -11.81 3.46 10.01
C GLN A 643 -12.82 4.59 10.28
N ALA A 644 -14.10 4.27 10.47
CA ALA A 644 -15.16 5.28 10.66
C ALA A 644 -14.86 6.33 11.75
N ALA A 645 -14.29 5.91 12.88
CA ALA A 645 -13.96 6.79 14.01
C ALA A 645 -12.53 7.38 13.98
N SER A 646 -11.70 7.00 13.00
CA SER A 646 -10.31 7.47 12.89
C SER A 646 -9.72 7.21 11.50
N GLY A 647 -9.39 8.28 10.79
CA GLY A 647 -8.68 8.20 9.53
C GLY A 647 -8.07 9.53 9.08
N HIS A 648 -7.56 9.54 7.85
CA HIS A 648 -6.99 10.70 7.19
C HIS A 648 -7.78 11.05 5.92
N TYR A 649 -7.98 12.35 5.71
CA TYR A 649 -8.76 12.90 4.60
C TYR A 649 -7.89 13.81 3.73
N TRP A 650 -8.05 13.69 2.42
CA TRP A 650 -7.46 14.62 1.43
C TRP A 650 -8.43 14.85 0.28
N ALA A 651 -8.22 15.93 -0.47
CA ALA A 651 -9.01 16.24 -1.66
C ALA A 651 -8.13 16.19 -2.92
N TYR A 652 -8.62 15.53 -3.97
CA TYR A 652 -8.21 15.86 -5.33
C TYR A 652 -9.14 16.96 -5.85
N VAL A 653 -8.58 17.96 -6.52
CA VAL A 653 -9.34 19.07 -7.10
C VAL A 653 -8.79 19.38 -8.49
N TYR A 654 -9.69 19.66 -9.43
CA TYR A 654 -9.36 19.99 -10.81
C TYR A 654 -9.12 21.50 -10.97
N ASP A 655 -7.89 21.86 -11.32
CA ASP A 655 -7.47 23.21 -11.65
C ASP A 655 -7.94 23.54 -13.07
N HIS A 656 -9.20 23.98 -13.19
CA HIS A 656 -9.84 24.31 -14.47
C HIS A 656 -9.07 25.34 -15.31
N ALA A 657 -8.31 26.24 -14.67
CA ALA A 657 -7.54 27.28 -15.35
C ALA A 657 -6.24 26.73 -16.01
N ASN A 658 -5.69 25.63 -15.48
CA ASN A 658 -4.47 25.00 -15.99
C ASN A 658 -4.68 23.60 -16.57
N GLY A 659 -5.91 23.07 -16.51
CA GLY A 659 -6.31 21.79 -17.10
C GLY A 659 -5.86 20.52 -16.36
N ARG A 660 -5.35 20.65 -15.12
CA ARG A 660 -4.64 19.58 -14.36
C ARG A 660 -5.37 19.17 -13.08
N TRP A 661 -5.06 17.99 -12.55
CA TRP A 661 -5.45 17.58 -11.20
C TRP A 661 -4.40 17.99 -10.16
N LEU A 662 -4.87 18.42 -9.00
CA LEU A 662 -4.04 18.76 -7.84
C LEU A 662 -4.51 17.98 -6.61
N LYS A 663 -3.56 17.45 -5.85
CA LYS A 663 -3.79 16.69 -4.60
C LYS A 663 -3.49 17.59 -3.41
N PHE A 664 -4.53 17.87 -2.63
CA PHE A 664 -4.50 18.71 -1.43
C PHE A 664 -4.51 17.83 -0.18
N ASN A 665 -3.31 17.54 0.33
CA ASN A 665 -3.07 16.74 1.52
C ASN A 665 -2.46 17.65 2.60
N ASP A 666 -3.31 18.28 3.41
CA ASP A 666 -2.96 19.31 4.40
C ASP A 666 -1.98 20.37 3.83
N ILE A 667 -0.76 20.46 4.36
CA ILE A 667 0.28 21.42 3.98
C ILE A 667 0.97 21.10 2.64
N THR A 668 0.69 19.92 2.07
CA THR A 668 1.24 19.46 0.80
C THR A 668 0.19 19.55 -0.29
N VAL A 669 0.41 20.50 -1.20
CA VAL A 669 -0.26 20.56 -2.50
C VAL A 669 0.71 20.04 -3.55
N THR A 670 0.35 18.96 -4.23
CA THR A 670 1.11 18.38 -5.35
C THR A 670 0.26 18.34 -6.63
N GLU A 671 0.91 18.33 -7.78
CA GLU A 671 0.26 17.93 -9.03
C GLU A 671 0.01 16.41 -8.99
N ALA A 672 -1.09 15.97 -9.59
CA ALA A 672 -1.52 14.59 -9.66
C ALA A 672 -2.05 14.26 -11.06
N SER A 673 -2.09 12.96 -11.40
CA SER A 673 -2.72 12.50 -12.63
C SER A 673 -4.13 11.93 -12.37
N TRP A 674 -4.90 11.70 -13.43
CA TRP A 674 -6.19 11.01 -13.30
C TRP A 674 -6.01 9.59 -12.78
N GLU A 675 -4.95 8.90 -13.23
CA GLU A 675 -4.65 7.52 -12.85
C GLU A 675 -4.31 7.41 -11.35
N GLU A 676 -3.66 8.42 -10.76
CA GLU A 676 -3.42 8.49 -9.30
C GLU A 676 -4.74 8.65 -8.52
N LEU A 677 -5.61 9.56 -8.99
CA LEU A 677 -6.95 9.80 -8.43
C LEU A 677 -7.84 8.57 -8.55
N GLU A 678 -7.88 7.92 -9.72
CA GLU A 678 -8.68 6.72 -9.98
C GLU A 678 -8.24 5.57 -9.07
N LYS A 679 -6.93 5.39 -8.91
CA LYS A 679 -6.30 4.36 -8.07
C LYS A 679 -6.66 4.49 -6.58
N GLU A 680 -6.59 5.70 -6.01
CA GLU A 680 -7.00 5.94 -4.60
C GLU A 680 -8.53 6.09 -4.43
N GLY A 681 -9.23 6.56 -5.46
CA GLY A 681 -10.63 6.96 -5.40
C GLY A 681 -11.62 5.81 -5.59
N ILE A 682 -11.38 4.88 -6.53
CA ILE A 682 -12.28 3.76 -6.80
C ILE A 682 -12.48 2.87 -5.56
N GLY A 683 -11.45 2.74 -4.72
CA GLY A 683 -11.36 1.75 -3.65
C GLY A 683 -10.71 0.46 -4.11
N GLY A 684 -10.55 -0.51 -3.20
CA GLY A 684 -9.86 -1.77 -3.48
C GLY A 684 -8.36 -1.62 -3.74
N TYR A 685 -7.76 -0.49 -3.38
CA TYR A 685 -6.33 -0.22 -3.38
C TYR A 685 -5.95 0.52 -2.10
N HIS A 686 -5.07 -0.09 -1.28
CA HIS A 686 -4.86 0.30 0.12
C HIS A 686 -6.18 0.43 0.92
N ASN A 687 -6.15 1.10 2.08
CA ASN A 687 -7.35 1.36 2.88
C ASN A 687 -8.08 2.65 2.45
N ALA A 688 -7.62 3.27 1.35
CA ALA A 688 -8.16 4.49 0.75
C ALA A 688 -9.43 4.23 -0.07
N SER A 689 -10.27 5.26 -0.20
CA SER A 689 -11.44 5.27 -1.08
C SER A 689 -12.04 6.68 -1.17
N ALA A 690 -12.61 7.04 -2.31
CA ALA A 690 -13.48 8.22 -2.42
C ALA A 690 -14.70 8.09 -1.47
N TYR A 691 -15.00 9.17 -0.77
CA TYR A 691 -16.12 9.32 0.16
C TYR A 691 -17.13 10.36 -0.34
N CYS A 692 -16.68 11.44 -0.99
CA CYS A 692 -17.53 12.47 -1.58
C CYS A 692 -17.03 12.84 -2.97
N LEU A 693 -17.95 12.96 -3.94
CA LEU A 693 -17.69 13.39 -5.31
C LEU A 693 -18.41 14.71 -5.57
N MET A 694 -17.69 15.72 -6.06
CA MET A 694 -18.24 17.04 -6.33
C MET A 694 -18.12 17.33 -7.83
N TYR A 695 -19.25 17.52 -8.49
CA TYR A 695 -19.35 17.83 -9.92
C TYR A 695 -19.86 19.26 -10.14
N VAL A 696 -19.42 19.89 -11.24
CA VAL A 696 -19.88 21.21 -11.70
C VAL A 696 -20.59 21.09 -13.06
N ASP A 697 -21.72 21.79 -13.21
CA ASP A 697 -22.42 21.95 -14.48
C ASP A 697 -21.51 22.61 -15.53
N THR A 698 -21.29 21.96 -16.68
CA THR A 698 -20.45 22.51 -17.76
C THR A 698 -21.20 23.31 -18.81
N SER A 699 -22.54 23.38 -18.74
CA SER A 699 -23.34 24.31 -19.57
C SER A 699 -23.17 25.78 -19.16
N ARG A 700 -22.59 26.02 -17.97
CA ARG A 700 -22.38 27.32 -17.36
C ARG A 700 -20.90 27.66 -17.21
N GLU A 701 -20.36 28.35 -18.20
CA GLU A 701 -18.97 28.84 -18.20
C GLU A 701 -18.65 29.73 -16.98
N ASP A 702 -19.64 30.44 -16.44
CA ASP A 702 -19.48 31.35 -15.29
C ASP A 702 -19.14 30.63 -13.97
N LEU A 703 -19.48 29.33 -13.86
CA LEU A 703 -19.08 28.50 -12.71
C LEU A 703 -17.59 28.14 -12.72
N ILE A 704 -16.94 28.23 -13.88
CA ILE A 704 -15.63 27.63 -14.17
C ILE A 704 -14.57 28.70 -14.47
N GLN A 705 -14.95 29.77 -15.17
CA GLN A 705 -14.06 30.88 -15.47
C GLN A 705 -13.86 31.79 -14.25
N ASP A 706 -12.61 31.97 -13.83
CA ASP A 706 -12.29 32.92 -12.77
C ASP A 706 -12.36 34.35 -13.31
N SER A 707 -13.34 35.14 -12.83
CA SER A 707 -13.54 36.54 -13.19
C SER A 707 -12.40 37.49 -12.74
N SER A 708 -11.35 36.93 -12.13
CA SER A 708 -10.05 37.56 -11.98
C SER A 708 -9.34 37.80 -13.32
N SER A 709 -9.56 36.94 -14.31
CA SER A 709 -9.01 37.04 -15.67
C SER A 709 -9.69 38.15 -16.47
N LEU A 710 -8.87 38.99 -17.11
CA LEU A 710 -9.35 40.10 -17.95
C LEU A 710 -9.04 39.80 -19.42
N VAL A 711 -10.10 39.78 -20.24
CA VAL A 711 -9.97 40.09 -21.66
C VAL A 711 -10.12 41.61 -21.78
N ASP A 712 -9.04 42.30 -22.13
CA ASP A 712 -9.09 43.73 -22.39
C ASP A 712 -9.96 44.00 -23.63
N LYS A 713 -11.13 44.62 -23.40
CA LYS A 713 -12.17 44.83 -24.42
C LYS A 713 -11.75 45.74 -25.58
N GLU A 714 -10.60 46.42 -25.48
CA GLU A 714 -10.04 47.30 -26.51
C GLU A 714 -8.86 46.67 -27.28
N THR A 715 -8.25 45.59 -26.79
CA THR A 715 -7.02 45.00 -27.37
C THR A 715 -7.10 43.52 -27.69
N GLY A 716 -8.01 42.77 -27.05
CA GLY A 716 -8.24 41.35 -27.31
C GLY A 716 -7.09 40.41 -26.92
N GLN A 717 -6.10 40.89 -26.14
CA GLN A 717 -5.00 40.06 -25.66
C GLN A 717 -5.29 39.47 -24.27
N ILE A 718 -4.91 38.22 -24.08
CA ILE A 718 -4.98 37.53 -22.78
C ILE A 718 -3.72 37.91 -21.99
N SER A 719 -3.89 38.64 -20.89
CA SER A 719 -2.80 38.93 -19.95
C SER A 719 -2.87 38.00 -18.74
N ASN A 720 -1.75 37.36 -18.39
CA ASN A 720 -1.66 36.55 -17.18
C ASN A 720 -1.71 37.48 -15.96
N SER A 721 -2.83 37.50 -15.24
CA SER A 721 -2.98 38.32 -14.03
C SER A 721 -1.98 37.90 -12.95
N THR A 722 -1.09 38.79 -12.54
CA THR A 722 -0.17 38.52 -11.42
C THR A 722 -0.96 38.27 -10.15
N GLN A 723 -0.43 37.46 -9.22
CA GLN A 723 -1.05 37.26 -7.89
C GLN A 723 -1.34 38.60 -7.18
N THR A 724 -0.45 39.57 -7.35
CA THR A 724 -0.59 40.96 -6.88
C THR A 724 -1.84 41.65 -7.40
N ASP A 725 -2.29 41.35 -8.62
CA ASP A 725 -3.44 41.98 -9.27
C ASP A 725 -4.77 41.34 -8.86
N VAL A 726 -4.74 40.07 -8.46
CA VAL A 726 -5.89 39.41 -7.80
C VAL A 726 -6.08 39.98 -6.39
N VAL A 727 -5.00 40.19 -5.62
CA VAL A 727 -5.08 40.80 -4.27
C VAL A 727 -5.63 42.23 -4.34
N LYS A 728 -5.22 43.06 -5.32
CA LYS A 728 -5.78 44.41 -5.53
C LYS A 728 -7.29 44.45 -5.78
N LYS A 729 -7.92 43.34 -6.21
CA LYS A 729 -9.37 43.24 -6.44
C LYS A 729 -10.17 42.91 -5.16
N LEU A 730 -9.51 42.59 -4.05
CA LEU A 730 -10.17 42.29 -2.77
C LEU A 730 -10.58 43.56 -2.03
N ALA A 731 -11.52 43.45 -1.09
CA ALA A 731 -11.85 44.54 -0.17
C ALA A 731 -10.63 44.94 0.70
N GLN A 732 -10.54 46.23 1.05
CA GLN A 732 -9.34 46.80 1.70
C GLN A 732 -8.97 46.10 3.02
N ASP A 733 -9.98 45.71 3.81
CA ASP A 733 -9.79 44.98 5.07
C ASP A 733 -9.09 43.62 4.89
N LEU A 734 -9.28 42.98 3.73
CA LEU A 734 -8.58 41.76 3.35
C LEU A 734 -7.19 42.04 2.76
N GLN A 735 -7.03 43.12 1.99
CA GLN A 735 -5.71 43.54 1.48
C GLN A 735 -4.74 43.87 2.62
N ASP A 736 -5.21 44.63 3.62
CA ASP A 736 -4.43 45.00 4.80
C ASP A 736 -4.04 43.76 5.62
N TYR A 737 -4.97 42.81 5.82
CA TYR A 737 -4.71 41.56 6.54
C TYR A 737 -3.70 40.64 5.83
N ILE A 738 -3.77 40.54 4.49
CA ILE A 738 -2.77 39.83 3.67
C ILE A 738 -1.40 40.52 3.77
N SER A 739 -1.38 41.86 3.71
CA SER A 739 -0.15 42.65 3.83
C SER A 739 0.50 42.46 5.20
N GLU A 740 -0.30 42.37 6.26
CA GLU A 740 0.18 42.14 7.63
C GLU A 740 0.82 40.75 7.81
N ASP A 741 0.19 39.67 7.31
CA ASP A 741 0.78 38.31 7.35
C ASP A 741 2.08 38.23 6.55
N ASN A 742 2.09 38.77 5.33
CA ASN A 742 3.27 38.79 4.48
C ASN A 742 4.42 39.60 5.11
N THR A 743 4.13 40.75 5.71
CA THR A 743 5.12 41.56 6.43
C THR A 743 5.70 40.79 7.62
N LYS A 744 4.86 40.12 8.41
CA LYS A 744 5.30 39.25 9.52
C LYS A 744 6.16 38.08 9.03
N PHE A 745 5.86 37.50 7.86
CA PHE A 745 6.67 36.43 7.28
C PHE A 745 8.03 36.92 6.76
N CYS A 746 8.10 38.11 6.16
CA CYS A 746 9.39 38.73 5.81
C CYS A 746 10.24 39.01 7.05
N GLN A 747 9.64 39.56 8.12
CA GLN A 747 10.32 39.75 9.41
C GLN A 747 10.82 38.42 9.99
N GLU A 748 10.01 37.34 9.90
CA GLU A 748 10.40 35.98 10.33
C GLU A 748 11.64 35.45 9.58
N MET A 749 11.78 35.77 8.30
CA MET A 749 12.96 35.45 7.48
C MET A 749 14.19 36.29 7.87
N GLU A 750 14.04 37.61 8.04
CA GLU A 750 15.12 38.51 8.48
C GLU A 750 15.66 38.14 9.88
N ASP A 751 14.75 37.77 10.79
CA ASP A 751 15.08 37.32 12.14
C ASP A 751 15.85 35.98 12.13
N TRP A 752 15.57 35.10 11.15
CA TRP A 752 16.28 33.85 10.94
C TRP A 752 17.70 34.10 10.41
N ASP A 753 17.84 34.93 9.38
CA ASP A 753 19.16 35.26 8.82
C ASP A 753 20.06 35.96 9.84
N ARG A 754 19.50 36.85 10.67
CA ARG A 754 20.22 37.47 11.80
C ARG A 754 20.70 36.43 12.82
N LYS A 755 19.89 35.42 13.14
CA LYS A 755 20.26 34.31 14.05
C LYS A 755 21.38 33.44 13.44
N GLN A 756 21.31 33.15 12.14
CA GLN A 756 22.37 32.39 11.44
C GLN A 756 23.69 33.15 11.41
N GLN A 757 23.67 34.46 11.14
CA GLN A 757 24.87 35.31 11.20
C GLN A 757 25.48 35.36 12.62
N GLN A 758 24.64 35.45 13.65
CA GLN A 758 25.08 35.42 15.05
C GLN A 758 25.69 34.07 15.45
N ALA A 759 25.10 32.96 15.01
CA ALA A 759 25.65 31.61 15.24
C ALA A 759 27.00 31.42 14.54
N ALA A 760 27.13 31.89 13.28
CA ALA A 760 28.39 31.88 12.55
C ALA A 760 29.48 32.70 13.27
N ALA A 761 29.15 33.91 13.73
CA ALA A 761 30.08 34.77 14.47
C ALA A 761 30.51 34.16 15.81
N ALA A 762 29.59 33.56 16.57
CA ALA A 762 29.89 32.89 17.85
C ALA A 762 30.75 31.62 17.68
N THR A 763 30.76 31.01 16.49
CA THR A 763 31.60 29.84 16.18
C THR A 763 33.06 30.24 15.88
N VAL A 764 33.33 31.52 15.58
CA VAL A 764 34.67 32.03 15.25
C VAL A 764 35.45 32.50 16.48
N THR A 765 34.78 32.86 17.58
CA THR A 765 35.41 33.44 18.79
C THR A 765 35.97 32.43 19.80
N THR A 766 36.00 31.13 19.48
CA THR A 766 36.46 30.06 20.39
C THR A 766 37.83 29.45 20.02
N ALA A 767 38.58 30.06 19.10
CA ALA A 767 39.98 29.70 18.81
C ALA A 767 40.97 30.62 19.57
N PRO A 768 42.03 30.10 20.21
CA PRO A 768 42.99 30.90 20.97
C PRO A 768 43.94 31.70 20.05
N ALA A 769 44.32 32.90 20.49
CA ALA A 769 45.10 33.85 19.70
C ALA A 769 46.60 33.49 19.60
N ALA A 770 47.15 33.65 18.39
CA ALA A 770 48.60 33.66 18.12
C ALA A 770 48.90 34.48 16.84
N ALA A 771 50.18 34.83 16.64
CA ALA A 771 50.74 35.51 15.44
C ALA A 771 50.29 36.96 15.16
N THR A 772 50.80 37.90 15.97
CA THR A 772 50.86 39.33 15.66
C THR A 772 51.77 39.62 14.44
N VAL A 773 51.30 40.41 13.46
CA VAL A 773 52.15 41.17 12.52
C VAL A 773 51.51 42.53 12.25
N THR A 774 52.32 43.59 12.17
CA THR A 774 51.87 44.99 12.21
C THR A 774 52.31 45.77 10.95
N THR A 775 51.37 46.43 10.24
CA THR A 775 51.53 47.65 9.38
C THR A 775 52.60 47.64 8.26
N ALA A 776 52.47 48.34 7.11
CA ALA A 776 51.94 49.69 6.90
C ALA A 776 51.45 49.93 5.43
N PRO A 777 50.82 51.08 5.10
CA PRO A 777 50.05 51.28 3.85
C PRO A 777 50.63 52.31 2.85
N GLY A 778 50.00 52.47 1.67
CA GLY A 778 50.24 53.59 0.73
C GLY A 778 49.21 53.69 -0.42
N ALA A 779 48.94 54.94 -0.85
CA ALA A 779 48.17 55.49 -2.00
C ALA A 779 47.84 54.57 -3.21
N GLY A 780 46.77 54.78 -4.02
CA GLY A 780 46.14 56.04 -4.49
C GLY A 780 46.69 56.43 -5.88
N GLY A 781 45.92 56.84 -6.91
CA GLY A 781 44.47 57.03 -7.06
C GLY A 781 44.08 57.38 -8.53
N ASP A 782 42.83 57.86 -8.71
CA ASP A 782 42.23 58.57 -9.86
C ASP A 782 42.08 57.94 -11.29
N SER A 783 40.84 58.06 -11.80
CA SER A 783 40.37 58.32 -13.19
C SER A 783 40.78 57.43 -14.39
N GLU A 784 40.03 57.34 -15.51
CA GLU A 784 38.60 57.47 -15.88
C GLU A 784 38.51 57.08 -17.40
N VAL A 785 37.30 57.05 -18.00
CA VAL A 785 36.99 57.24 -19.44
C VAL A 785 36.77 56.00 -20.35
N THR A 786 35.68 56.10 -21.13
CA THR A 786 35.23 55.34 -22.32
C THR A 786 34.71 53.90 -22.24
N ILE A 787 33.39 53.84 -22.43
CA ILE A 787 32.53 52.75 -22.90
C ILE A 787 33.03 52.10 -24.20
N VAL A 788 33.05 50.76 -24.24
CA VAL A 788 32.55 49.95 -25.38
C VAL A 788 31.74 48.80 -24.78
N GLY A 789 30.60 48.44 -25.37
CA GLY A 789 29.69 47.43 -24.81
C GLY A 789 29.93 46.02 -25.38
N GLU A 790 30.02 45.02 -24.50
CA GLU A 790 29.95 43.59 -24.88
C GLU A 790 28.86 42.84 -24.09
N LYS A 791 28.48 41.67 -24.60
CA LYS A 791 27.34 40.88 -24.10
C LYS A 791 27.66 40.29 -22.72
N LYS A 792 26.77 40.52 -21.74
CA LYS A 792 26.84 39.91 -20.41
C LYS A 792 26.83 38.37 -20.53
N PRO A 793 27.88 37.65 -20.12
CA PRO A 793 27.87 36.19 -20.11
C PRO A 793 26.91 35.68 -19.03
N LEU A 794 26.16 34.63 -19.32
CA LEU A 794 25.34 33.96 -18.31
C LEU A 794 26.26 33.20 -17.35
N SER A 795 26.24 33.60 -16.07
CA SER A 795 26.73 32.75 -14.98
C SER A 795 25.67 31.68 -14.67
N PRO A 796 25.98 30.37 -14.77
CA PRO A 796 25.02 29.31 -14.44
C PRO A 796 24.81 29.23 -12.92
N THR A 797 23.79 29.92 -12.41
CA THR A 797 23.29 29.71 -11.05
C THR A 797 22.62 28.34 -11.00
N VAL A 798 23.31 27.33 -10.45
CA VAL A 798 22.80 25.96 -10.31
C VAL A 798 21.42 25.98 -9.63
N SER A 799 20.40 25.54 -10.36
CA SER A 799 19.00 25.69 -9.96
C SER A 799 18.69 25.00 -8.63
N SER A 800 17.73 25.55 -7.88
CA SER A 800 17.27 25.00 -6.60
C SER A 800 16.75 23.56 -6.72
N SER A 801 16.33 23.12 -7.91
CA SER A 801 15.97 21.72 -8.19
C SER A 801 17.17 20.75 -8.11
N VAL A 802 18.36 21.15 -8.59
CA VAL A 802 19.56 20.30 -8.55
C VAL A 802 20.09 20.16 -7.13
N GLN A 803 20.00 21.23 -6.32
CA GLN A 803 20.51 21.25 -4.94
C GLN A 803 19.77 20.26 -4.00
N ASN A 804 18.56 19.83 -4.36
CA ASN A 804 17.77 18.84 -3.62
C ASN A 804 17.83 17.43 -4.23
N SER A 805 18.70 17.18 -5.22
CA SER A 805 18.85 15.87 -5.86
C SER A 805 19.71 14.90 -5.03
N GLN A 806 19.40 13.60 -5.10
CA GLN A 806 20.22 12.55 -4.47
C GLN A 806 21.66 12.55 -4.99
N SER A 807 21.88 12.84 -6.27
CA SER A 807 23.22 12.96 -6.86
C SER A 807 24.03 14.10 -6.26
N TYR A 808 23.42 15.27 -6.10
CA TYR A 808 24.07 16.40 -5.41
C TYR A 808 24.40 16.07 -3.95
N GLN A 809 23.48 15.43 -3.21
CA GLN A 809 23.74 14.98 -1.84
C GLN A 809 24.87 13.94 -1.75
N HIS A 810 24.90 12.96 -2.66
CA HIS A 810 25.94 11.92 -2.68
C HIS A 810 27.31 12.44 -3.13
N ALA A 811 27.35 13.48 -3.98
CA ALA A 811 28.58 14.17 -4.35
C ALA A 811 29.21 14.91 -3.17
N LEU A 812 28.40 15.60 -2.34
CA LEU A 812 28.89 16.33 -1.18
C LEU A 812 29.61 15.45 -0.14
N LEU A 813 29.25 14.17 -0.01
CA LEU A 813 29.94 13.20 0.86
C LEU A 813 31.42 13.03 0.50
N ALA A 814 31.74 13.11 -0.79
CA ALA A 814 33.11 12.98 -1.30
C ALA A 814 33.86 14.32 -1.36
N LEU A 815 33.21 15.46 -1.08
CA LEU A 815 33.70 16.81 -1.39
C LEU A 815 35.15 17.07 -0.95
N ARG A 816 35.52 16.69 0.28
CA ARG A 816 36.90 16.89 0.77
C ARG A 816 37.92 16.12 -0.09
N SER A 817 37.66 14.85 -0.38
CA SER A 817 38.50 14.01 -1.26
C SER A 817 38.66 14.63 -2.65
N THR A 818 37.56 15.11 -3.23
CA THR A 818 37.56 15.70 -4.58
C THR A 818 38.33 17.04 -4.60
N VAL A 819 38.21 17.86 -3.55
CA VAL A 819 39.00 19.09 -3.39
C VAL A 819 40.48 18.78 -3.20
N ASP A 820 40.85 17.84 -2.32
CA ASP A 820 42.25 17.40 -2.13
C ASP A 820 42.88 16.93 -3.45
N THR A 821 42.11 16.21 -4.28
CA THR A 821 42.54 15.77 -5.62
C THR A 821 42.67 16.93 -6.61
N LEU A 822 41.72 17.87 -6.63
CA LEU A 822 41.78 19.06 -7.49
C LEU A 822 43.01 19.93 -7.15
N GLU A 823 43.25 20.17 -5.86
CA GLU A 823 44.44 20.87 -5.36
C GLU A 823 45.74 20.14 -5.75
N ALA A 824 45.79 18.81 -5.56
CA ALA A 824 46.97 18.01 -5.91
C ALA A 824 47.25 18.00 -7.43
N VAL A 825 46.23 17.89 -8.27
CA VAL A 825 46.38 17.91 -9.74
C VAL A 825 46.80 19.30 -10.22
N LEU A 826 46.22 20.38 -9.68
CA LEU A 826 46.55 21.75 -10.06
C LEU A 826 47.93 22.20 -9.54
N GLY A 827 48.32 21.77 -8.35
CA GLY A 827 49.63 22.04 -7.76
C GLY A 827 50.78 21.30 -8.45
N ALA A 828 50.49 20.15 -9.09
CA ALA A 828 51.46 19.40 -9.89
C ALA A 828 51.63 19.91 -11.33
N MET A 829 50.81 20.88 -11.79
CA MET A 829 50.84 21.40 -13.16
C MET A 829 51.70 22.66 -13.29
N THR A 830 52.66 22.65 -14.23
CA THR A 830 53.35 23.88 -14.65
C THR A 830 52.40 24.79 -15.45
N LYS A 831 52.76 26.08 -15.56
CA LYS A 831 51.98 27.04 -16.38
C LYS A 831 51.86 26.58 -17.84
N GLU A 832 52.95 26.07 -18.41
CA GLU A 832 53.01 25.54 -19.77
C GLU A 832 52.10 24.32 -19.96
N GLN A 833 52.08 23.39 -19.00
CA GLN A 833 51.20 22.22 -19.03
C GLN A 833 49.71 22.57 -18.93
N TRP A 834 49.38 23.65 -18.21
CA TRP A 834 48.02 24.18 -18.15
C TRP A 834 47.59 24.75 -19.51
N GLU A 835 48.46 25.55 -20.14
CA GLU A 835 48.19 26.24 -21.41
C GLU A 835 48.17 25.30 -22.64
N GLN A 836 48.85 24.14 -22.57
CA GLN A 836 48.86 23.12 -23.64
C GLN A 836 47.57 22.31 -23.79
N LYS A 837 46.67 22.27 -22.80
CA LYS A 837 45.43 21.48 -22.84
C LYS A 837 44.20 22.37 -22.63
N ARG A 838 43.11 22.07 -23.35
CA ARG A 838 41.80 22.68 -23.08
C ARG A 838 41.23 22.17 -21.74
N PRO A 839 40.36 22.95 -21.05
CA PRO A 839 39.78 22.57 -19.75
C PRO A 839 39.13 21.17 -19.70
N GLU A 840 38.54 20.71 -20.80
CA GLU A 840 37.92 19.38 -20.90
C GLU A 840 38.95 18.24 -20.75
N GLY A 841 40.20 18.47 -21.18
CA GLY A 841 41.32 17.54 -20.98
C GLY A 841 41.84 17.53 -19.54
N HIS A 842 41.72 18.65 -18.82
CA HIS A 842 42.04 18.73 -17.39
C HIS A 842 40.96 18.05 -16.53
N VAL A 843 39.68 18.20 -16.87
CA VAL A 843 38.56 17.44 -16.26
C VAL A 843 38.78 15.93 -16.37
N LEU A 844 39.16 15.44 -17.55
CA LEU A 844 39.47 14.01 -17.74
C LEU A 844 40.66 13.55 -16.88
N GLN A 845 41.68 14.38 -16.68
CA GLN A 845 42.83 14.05 -15.84
C GLN A 845 42.44 13.97 -14.35
N VAL A 846 41.61 14.90 -13.85
CA VAL A 846 41.06 14.85 -12.48
C VAL A 846 40.14 13.65 -12.29
N ALA A 847 39.23 13.40 -13.24
CA ALA A 847 38.27 12.31 -13.18
C ALA A 847 38.97 10.93 -13.14
N ASN A 848 39.99 10.74 -13.98
CA ASN A 848 40.79 9.52 -13.96
C ASN A 848 41.55 9.36 -12.63
N PHE A 849 41.99 10.45 -11.98
CA PHE A 849 42.64 10.37 -10.67
C PHE A 849 41.67 9.93 -9.57
N GLU A 850 40.46 10.48 -9.49
CA GLU A 850 39.43 10.03 -8.53
C GLU A 850 39.02 8.57 -8.77
N ILE A 851 38.87 8.12 -10.02
CA ILE A 851 38.59 6.71 -10.33
C ILE A 851 39.74 5.82 -9.81
N ASN A 852 40.99 6.11 -10.16
CA ASN A 852 42.16 5.38 -9.67
C ASN A 852 42.29 5.39 -8.13
N LYS A 853 41.87 6.48 -7.47
CA LYS A 853 41.86 6.63 -6.01
C LYS A 853 40.79 5.72 -5.39
N ALA A 854 39.58 5.71 -5.95
CA ALA A 854 38.47 4.89 -5.49
C ALA A 854 38.65 3.39 -5.80
N GLU A 855 39.30 3.03 -6.92
CA GLU A 855 39.72 1.65 -7.20
C GLU A 855 40.69 1.12 -6.14
N LYS A 856 41.71 1.89 -5.77
CA LYS A 856 42.67 1.52 -4.71
C LYS A 856 42.01 1.39 -3.33
N LEU A 857 40.98 2.19 -3.04
CA LEU A 857 40.16 2.03 -1.82
C LEU A 857 39.28 0.78 -1.90
N SER A 858 38.66 0.50 -3.05
CA SER A 858 37.84 -0.70 -3.27
C SER A 858 38.65 -2.00 -3.19
N GLN A 859 39.91 -2.00 -3.64
CA GLN A 859 40.81 -3.15 -3.56
C GLN A 859 41.19 -3.50 -2.13
N LYS A 860 41.35 -2.49 -1.25
CA LYS A 860 41.66 -2.68 0.18
C LYS A 860 40.43 -2.98 1.05
N LEU A 861 39.23 -2.80 0.52
CA LEU A 861 38.00 -2.90 1.29
C LEU A 861 37.82 -4.27 2.00
N PRO A 862 38.15 -5.43 1.40
CA PRO A 862 38.04 -6.73 2.08
C PRO A 862 38.96 -6.90 3.30
N GLU A 863 40.09 -6.18 3.37
CA GLU A 863 41.03 -6.21 4.51
C GLU A 863 40.59 -5.29 5.66
N MET A 864 39.68 -4.34 5.37
CA MET A 864 39.29 -3.26 6.28
C MET A 864 37.90 -3.46 6.90
N LEU A 865 37.04 -4.25 6.27
CA LEU A 865 35.69 -4.56 6.77
C LEU A 865 35.75 -5.57 7.93
N PRO A 866 34.82 -5.49 8.90
CA PRO A 866 33.80 -4.46 9.06
C PRO A 866 34.33 -3.16 9.70
N LYS A 867 35.56 -3.14 10.22
CA LYS A 867 36.08 -2.05 11.09
C LYS A 867 36.06 -0.66 10.43
N LYS A 868 36.38 -0.57 9.14
CA LYS A 868 36.34 0.68 8.36
C LYS A 868 35.80 0.43 6.96
N ASP A 869 34.81 1.23 6.56
CA ASP A 869 34.15 1.10 5.28
C ASP A 869 34.23 2.40 4.44
N SER A 870 35.12 2.42 3.44
CA SER A 870 35.28 3.57 2.55
C SER A 870 34.09 3.81 1.61
N ARG A 871 33.14 2.87 1.50
CA ARG A 871 31.86 3.11 0.81
C ARG A 871 31.03 4.17 1.55
N LEU A 872 31.19 4.30 2.87
CA LEU A 872 30.46 5.27 3.69
C LEU A 872 30.90 6.73 3.51
N SER A 873 32.04 7.01 2.86
CA SER A 873 32.42 8.38 2.46
C SER A 873 32.32 8.62 0.96
N HIS A 874 32.41 7.58 0.13
CA HIS A 874 32.48 7.74 -1.33
C HIS A 874 31.52 6.80 -2.07
N MET A 875 30.46 7.39 -2.67
CA MET A 875 29.60 6.67 -3.61
C MET A 875 30.40 6.06 -4.77
N LEU A 876 31.49 6.71 -5.20
CA LEU A 876 32.38 6.19 -6.24
C LEU A 876 33.01 4.84 -5.84
N VAL A 877 33.46 4.70 -4.59
CA VAL A 877 33.98 3.44 -4.04
C VAL A 877 32.87 2.39 -3.95
N TYR A 878 31.64 2.78 -3.57
CA TYR A 878 30.48 1.87 -3.61
C TYR A 878 30.21 1.36 -5.03
N CYS A 879 30.10 2.25 -6.03
CA CYS A 879 29.87 1.88 -7.42
C CYS A 879 30.96 0.93 -7.96
N ILE A 880 32.24 1.20 -7.70
CA ILE A 880 33.36 0.35 -8.13
C ILE A 880 33.32 -1.02 -7.41
N ALA A 881 33.17 -1.05 -6.09
CA ALA A 881 33.06 -2.29 -5.31
C ALA A 881 31.87 -3.16 -5.74
N CYS A 882 30.77 -2.52 -6.14
CA CYS A 882 29.56 -3.16 -6.63
C CYS A 882 29.59 -3.52 -8.13
N LYS A 883 30.70 -3.27 -8.84
CA LYS A 883 30.87 -3.51 -10.29
C LYS A 883 29.88 -2.74 -11.18
N ALA A 884 29.63 -1.47 -10.87
CA ALA A 884 28.80 -0.60 -11.70
C ALA A 884 29.41 -0.35 -13.10
N PRO A 885 28.59 -0.14 -14.15
CA PRO A 885 29.12 0.11 -15.49
C PRO A 885 29.95 1.39 -15.59
N THR A 886 31.17 1.28 -16.14
CA THR A 886 32.14 2.38 -16.17
C THR A 886 31.67 3.59 -16.95
N HIS A 887 31.11 3.37 -18.14
CA HIS A 887 30.77 4.45 -19.08
C HIS A 887 29.48 5.21 -18.75
N SER A 888 28.44 4.54 -18.22
CA SER A 888 27.15 5.17 -17.89
C SER A 888 27.06 5.64 -16.43
N VAL A 889 27.65 4.91 -15.48
CA VAL A 889 27.48 5.18 -14.04
C VAL A 889 28.73 5.80 -13.43
N ILE A 890 29.88 5.12 -13.48
CA ILE A 890 31.11 5.56 -12.78
C ILE A 890 31.56 6.93 -13.30
N HIS A 891 31.70 7.11 -14.62
CA HIS A 891 32.08 8.40 -15.18
C HIS A 891 31.08 9.51 -14.84
N ARG A 892 29.77 9.22 -14.78
CA ARG A 892 28.75 10.22 -14.47
C ARG A 892 28.80 10.67 -13.00
N VAL A 893 28.95 9.73 -12.05
CA VAL A 893 29.15 10.04 -10.61
C VAL A 893 30.37 10.94 -10.41
N VAL A 894 31.45 10.72 -11.17
CA VAL A 894 32.67 11.54 -11.09
C VAL A 894 32.48 12.94 -11.69
N MET A 895 31.77 13.07 -12.83
CA MET A 895 31.44 14.39 -13.38
C MET A 895 30.53 15.18 -12.43
N GLU A 896 29.54 14.53 -11.81
CA GLU A 896 28.67 15.11 -10.78
C GLU A 896 29.49 15.54 -9.54
N GLN A 897 30.44 14.72 -9.06
CA GLN A 897 31.34 15.08 -7.96
C GLN A 897 32.20 16.32 -8.26
N ILE A 898 32.79 16.41 -9.45
CA ILE A 898 33.63 17.56 -9.85
C ILE A 898 32.77 18.82 -10.05
N ALA A 899 31.66 18.72 -10.77
CA ALA A 899 30.78 19.86 -11.08
C ALA A 899 30.15 20.47 -9.82
N PHE A 900 29.76 19.65 -8.84
CA PHE A 900 29.09 20.12 -7.62
C PHE A 900 30.04 20.64 -6.52
N THR A 901 31.35 20.71 -6.77
CA THR A 901 32.30 21.35 -5.84
C THR A 901 32.00 22.85 -5.66
N ARG A 902 31.91 23.32 -4.41
CA ARG A 902 31.69 24.75 -4.05
C ARG A 902 32.88 25.42 -3.35
N ILE A 903 33.99 24.69 -3.19
CA ILE A 903 35.21 25.17 -2.57
C ILE A 903 36.21 25.43 -3.70
N GLY A 904 36.86 26.61 -3.72
CA GLY A 904 37.83 26.99 -4.75
C GLY A 904 37.30 27.88 -5.89
N ASP A 905 36.05 28.38 -5.84
CA ASP A 905 35.46 29.27 -6.87
C ASP A 905 36.19 30.63 -7.06
N THR A 906 37.20 30.92 -6.22
CA THR A 906 38.13 32.06 -6.37
C THR A 906 39.29 31.80 -7.33
N ASP A 907 39.67 30.55 -7.61
CA ASP A 907 40.70 30.22 -8.60
C ASP A 907 40.07 30.02 -9.98
N ALA A 908 40.57 30.78 -10.95
CA ALA A 908 40.16 30.68 -12.36
C ALA A 908 40.39 29.27 -12.95
N LYS A 909 41.40 28.52 -12.47
CA LYS A 909 41.64 27.13 -12.91
C LYS A 909 40.58 26.17 -12.40
N PHE A 910 40.24 26.23 -11.11
CA PHE A 910 39.12 25.48 -10.51
C PHE A 910 37.82 25.75 -11.29
N LYS A 911 37.50 27.03 -11.49
CA LYS A 911 36.30 27.47 -12.21
C LYS A 911 36.26 26.98 -13.66
N ALA A 912 37.40 26.95 -14.36
CA ALA A 912 37.51 26.42 -15.71
C ALA A 912 37.30 24.90 -15.79
N ILE A 913 37.84 24.13 -14.83
CA ILE A 913 37.60 22.67 -14.73
C ILE A 913 36.12 22.41 -14.44
N LYS A 914 35.55 23.07 -13.43
CA LYS A 914 34.13 22.95 -13.05
C LYS A 914 33.18 23.25 -14.21
N GLY A 915 33.36 24.39 -14.89
CA GLY A 915 32.55 24.76 -16.06
C GLY A 915 32.79 23.89 -17.32
N ALA A 916 33.80 23.02 -17.32
CA ALA A 916 33.96 21.96 -18.32
C ALA A 916 33.32 20.63 -17.88
N ALA A 917 33.35 20.31 -16.59
CA ALA A 917 32.61 19.18 -16.03
C ALA A 917 31.09 19.37 -16.13
N GLU A 918 30.57 20.57 -15.87
CA GLU A 918 29.15 20.93 -16.01
C GLU A 918 28.64 20.75 -17.46
N ARG A 919 29.43 21.18 -18.45
CA ARG A 919 29.10 20.98 -19.89
C ARG A 919 29.11 19.50 -20.25
N LYS A 920 30.17 18.76 -19.89
CA LYS A 920 30.27 17.32 -20.15
C LYS A 920 29.18 16.51 -19.44
N LEU A 921 28.79 16.91 -18.23
CA LEU A 921 27.66 16.31 -17.52
C LEU A 921 26.34 16.57 -18.24
N SER A 922 26.16 17.76 -18.82
CA SER A 922 24.97 18.11 -19.61
C SER A 922 24.88 17.26 -20.88
N GLU A 923 25.98 17.07 -21.60
CA GLU A 923 26.12 16.15 -22.75
C GLU A 923 25.78 14.70 -22.34
N MET A 924 26.33 14.22 -21.21
CA MET A 924 26.02 12.88 -20.67
C MET A 924 24.57 12.72 -20.17
N ILE A 925 23.80 13.81 -20.04
CA ILE A 925 22.39 13.79 -19.66
C ILE A 925 21.47 13.89 -20.89
N SER A 926 21.84 14.65 -21.92
CA SER A 926 21.12 14.69 -23.20
C SER A 926 21.18 13.35 -23.94
N ASP A 927 22.35 12.72 -23.93
CA ASP A 927 22.64 11.56 -24.77
C ASP A 927 22.22 10.24 -24.09
N ALA A 928 21.68 10.31 -22.87
CA ALA A 928 21.22 9.15 -22.11
C ALA A 928 19.82 8.69 -22.52
N SER A 929 19.67 7.41 -22.84
CA SER A 929 18.36 6.76 -22.99
C SER A 929 17.64 6.64 -21.64
N GLU A 930 16.30 6.51 -21.68
CA GLU A 930 15.49 6.34 -20.45
C GLU A 930 15.89 5.09 -19.64
N GLN A 931 16.33 4.02 -20.30
CA GLN A 931 16.87 2.85 -19.62
C GLN A 931 18.15 3.18 -18.82
N MET A 932 19.07 3.96 -19.38
CA MET A 932 20.28 4.40 -18.67
C MET A 932 19.97 5.42 -17.56
N LYS A 933 18.97 6.30 -17.74
CA LYS A 933 18.48 7.21 -16.68
C LYS A 933 17.87 6.42 -15.51
N SER A 934 17.07 5.40 -15.80
CA SER A 934 16.47 4.50 -14.80
C SER A 934 17.52 3.68 -14.05
N GLU A 935 18.49 3.09 -14.77
CA GLU A 935 19.61 2.38 -14.13
C GLU A 935 20.42 3.31 -13.22
N TYR A 936 20.74 4.52 -13.69
CA TYR A 936 21.48 5.51 -12.89
C TYR A 936 20.74 5.88 -11.60
N LYS A 937 19.42 6.12 -11.69
CA LYS A 937 18.56 6.37 -10.52
C LYS A 937 18.62 5.21 -9.51
N LYS A 938 18.53 3.96 -9.99
CA LYS A 938 18.62 2.76 -9.15
C LYS A 938 19.99 2.63 -8.43
N TRP A 939 21.07 3.09 -9.04
CA TRP A 939 22.39 3.15 -8.39
C TRP A 939 22.46 4.16 -7.23
N HIS A 940 21.82 5.33 -7.36
CA HIS A 940 21.69 6.28 -6.23
C HIS A 940 20.81 5.71 -5.12
N GLU A 941 19.65 5.13 -5.46
CA GLU A 941 18.73 4.52 -4.48
C GLU A 941 19.37 3.36 -3.71
N ASN A 942 20.13 2.49 -4.38
CA ASN A 942 20.90 1.43 -3.75
C ASN A 942 21.93 1.99 -2.75
N PHE A 943 22.65 3.06 -3.12
CA PHE A 943 23.62 3.70 -2.23
C PHE A 943 22.96 4.36 -1.00
N SER A 944 21.83 5.05 -1.18
CA SER A 944 21.05 5.60 -0.07
C SER A 944 20.54 4.50 0.88
N ASN A 945 20.05 3.38 0.33
CA ASN A 945 19.61 2.23 1.12
C ASN A 945 20.78 1.55 1.85
N PHE A 946 21.94 1.42 1.21
CA PHE A 946 23.17 0.90 1.84
C PHE A 946 23.61 1.76 3.04
N ARG A 947 23.68 3.09 2.88
CA ARG A 947 23.95 4.01 4.01
C ARG A 947 22.91 3.84 5.13
N ARG A 948 21.63 3.68 4.77
CA ARG A 948 20.53 3.51 5.73
C ARG A 948 20.60 2.18 6.50
N VAL A 949 20.92 1.07 5.84
CA VAL A 949 21.19 -0.22 6.51
C VAL A 949 22.26 -0.03 7.58
N ILE A 950 23.38 0.60 7.24
CA ILE A 950 24.47 0.81 8.20
C ILE A 950 24.08 1.79 9.33
N MET A 951 23.29 2.83 9.04
CA MET A 951 22.73 3.71 10.09
C MET A 951 21.85 2.93 11.07
N CYS A 952 21.01 2.02 10.58
CA CYS A 952 20.21 1.14 11.42
C CYS A 952 21.08 0.14 12.21
N VAL A 953 22.15 -0.40 11.63
CA VAL A 953 23.12 -1.25 12.36
C VAL A 953 23.79 -0.47 13.49
N VAL A 954 24.24 0.76 13.24
CA VAL A 954 24.86 1.63 14.26
C VAL A 954 23.88 1.92 15.40
N LEU A 955 22.66 2.38 15.10
CA LEU A 955 21.65 2.71 16.12
C LEU A 955 21.15 1.47 16.88
N GLY A 956 20.99 0.34 16.19
CA GLY A 956 20.62 -0.94 16.79
C GLY A 956 21.68 -1.44 17.78
N ILE A 957 22.94 -1.52 17.36
CA ILE A 957 24.03 -1.96 18.24
C ILE A 957 24.26 -0.94 19.38
N GLU A 958 24.16 0.37 19.12
CA GLU A 958 24.16 1.41 20.17
C GLU A 958 23.00 1.28 21.19
N ALA A 959 21.91 0.58 20.86
CA ALA A 959 20.81 0.27 21.77
C ALA A 959 20.99 -1.09 22.46
N PHE A 960 21.50 -2.09 21.76
CA PHE A 960 21.84 -3.42 22.30
C PHE A 960 22.83 -3.32 23.47
N HIS A 961 23.97 -2.64 23.29
CA HIS A 961 24.98 -2.44 24.36
C HIS A 961 24.54 -1.46 25.46
N LYS A 962 23.28 -0.98 25.42
CA LYS A 962 22.64 -0.21 26.50
C LYS A 962 21.44 -0.97 27.09
N GLU A 963 21.32 -2.27 26.81
CA GLU A 963 20.26 -3.19 27.26
C GLU A 963 18.83 -2.78 26.81
N ARG A 964 18.71 -1.84 25.86
CA ARG A 964 17.44 -1.34 25.34
C ARG A 964 16.97 -2.19 24.15
N TYR A 965 16.79 -3.49 24.39
CA TYR A 965 16.49 -4.47 23.35
C TYR A 965 15.21 -4.14 22.57
N GLN A 966 14.21 -3.52 23.21
CA GLN A 966 12.96 -3.07 22.59
C GLN A 966 13.17 -1.98 21.52
N GLU A 967 14.16 -1.10 21.70
CA GLU A 967 14.56 -0.13 20.67
C GLU A 967 15.48 -0.74 19.62
N SER A 968 16.39 -1.64 20.05
CA SER A 968 17.41 -2.25 19.20
C SER A 968 16.82 -3.12 18.08
N LEU A 969 15.90 -4.03 18.41
CA LEU A 969 15.36 -5.01 17.47
C LEU A 969 14.70 -4.37 16.22
N PRO A 970 13.84 -3.34 16.33
CA PRO A 970 13.31 -2.63 15.16
C PRO A 970 14.35 -2.11 14.17
N TYR A 971 15.49 -1.58 14.65
CA TYR A 971 16.57 -1.13 13.77
C TYR A 971 17.28 -2.31 13.09
N LEU A 972 17.64 -3.34 13.86
CA LEU A 972 18.37 -4.51 13.36
C LEU A 972 17.55 -5.32 12.34
N HIS A 973 16.27 -5.58 12.65
CA HIS A 973 15.37 -6.31 11.76
C HIS A 973 15.13 -5.54 10.44
N TYR A 974 14.95 -4.21 10.50
CA TYR A 974 14.86 -3.40 9.28
C TYR A 974 16.15 -3.41 8.46
N ALA A 975 17.32 -3.33 9.12
CA ALA A 975 18.62 -3.41 8.48
C ALA A 975 18.78 -4.75 7.74
N TYR A 976 18.46 -5.87 8.42
CA TYR A 976 18.51 -7.22 7.86
C TYR A 976 17.63 -7.37 6.60
N LEU A 977 16.33 -7.01 6.68
CA LEU A 977 15.41 -7.10 5.53
C LEU A 977 15.85 -6.23 4.35
N THR A 978 16.30 -5.01 4.62
CA THR A 978 16.77 -4.09 3.57
C THR A 978 18.09 -4.56 2.96
N ASN A 979 18.98 -5.14 3.76
CA ASN A 979 20.24 -5.70 3.28
C ASN A 979 20.03 -6.92 2.39
N ARG A 980 19.10 -7.82 2.74
CA ARG A 980 18.71 -8.98 1.92
C ARG A 980 18.25 -8.58 0.52
N SER A 981 17.60 -7.42 0.38
CA SER A 981 17.24 -6.85 -0.93
C SER A 981 18.45 -6.31 -1.71
N LEU A 982 19.40 -5.64 -1.04
CA LEU A 982 20.60 -5.10 -1.68
C LEU A 982 21.55 -6.19 -2.23
N ILE A 983 21.64 -7.33 -1.56
CA ILE A 983 22.53 -8.46 -1.93
C ILE A 983 21.81 -9.57 -2.72
N ALA A 984 20.57 -9.35 -3.15
CA ALA A 984 19.73 -10.37 -3.81
C ALA A 984 20.28 -10.87 -5.16
N ASP A 985 21.19 -10.12 -5.79
CA ASP A 985 21.91 -10.52 -7.01
C ASP A 985 23.20 -11.32 -6.72
N GLY A 986 23.42 -11.70 -5.45
CA GLY A 986 24.62 -12.38 -4.97
C GLY A 986 25.81 -11.46 -4.69
N ASN A 987 25.76 -10.17 -5.05
CA ASN A 987 26.88 -9.27 -4.84
C ASN A 987 26.91 -8.72 -3.41
N ARG A 988 27.60 -9.44 -2.52
CA ARG A 988 27.82 -9.07 -1.11
C ARG A 988 28.36 -7.63 -0.92
N MET A 989 29.09 -7.07 -1.90
CA MET A 989 29.62 -5.70 -1.82
C MET A 989 28.56 -4.60 -1.91
N LYS A 990 27.31 -4.93 -2.26
CA LYS A 990 26.17 -3.98 -2.25
C LYS A 990 25.60 -3.71 -0.85
N GLY A 991 25.91 -4.57 0.12
CA GLY A 991 25.35 -4.55 1.47
C GLY A 991 26.37 -4.45 2.60
N PHE A 992 25.85 -4.54 3.82
CA PHE A 992 26.61 -4.79 5.05
C PHE A 992 26.69 -6.30 5.34
N ASP A 993 27.55 -6.73 6.27
CA ASP A 993 27.64 -8.15 6.64
C ASP A 993 26.33 -8.67 7.26
N ASN A 994 25.85 -9.77 6.68
CA ASN A 994 24.60 -10.41 7.07
C ASN A 994 24.74 -11.28 8.33
N LYS A 995 25.94 -11.83 8.60
CA LYS A 995 26.21 -12.66 9.78
C LYS A 995 26.08 -11.85 11.06
N LEU A 996 26.73 -10.69 11.14
CA LEU A 996 26.68 -9.82 12.32
C LEU A 996 25.27 -9.29 12.60
N MET A 997 24.49 -8.96 11.56
CA MET A 997 23.10 -8.53 11.73
C MET A 997 22.19 -9.67 12.21
N ALA A 998 22.30 -10.87 11.63
CA ALA A 998 21.57 -12.05 12.12
C ALA A 998 21.91 -12.34 13.58
N TYR A 999 23.20 -12.35 13.95
CA TYR A 999 23.65 -12.55 15.33
C TYR A 999 23.01 -11.54 16.30
N TYR A 1000 23.13 -10.23 16.05
CA TYR A 1000 22.53 -9.23 16.94
C TYR A 1000 21.00 -9.29 16.96
N GLN A 1001 20.33 -9.58 15.83
CA GLN A 1001 18.88 -9.75 15.78
C GLN A 1001 18.43 -10.94 16.63
N ARG A 1002 19.12 -12.09 16.51
CA ARG A 1002 18.91 -13.31 17.28
C ARG A 1002 19.06 -13.08 18.79
N GLN A 1003 20.16 -12.46 19.22
CA GLN A 1003 20.36 -12.11 20.64
C GLN A 1003 19.29 -11.13 21.16
N CYS A 1004 18.87 -10.16 20.33
CA CYS A 1004 17.78 -9.25 20.69
C CYS A 1004 16.45 -9.98 20.93
N LEU A 1005 16.14 -11.00 20.13
CA LEU A 1005 14.91 -11.79 20.26
C LEU A 1005 14.93 -12.66 21.53
N LEU A 1006 16.04 -13.34 21.81
CA LEU A 1006 16.20 -14.13 23.03
C LEU A 1006 16.07 -13.26 24.29
N HIS A 1007 16.76 -12.11 24.37
CA HIS A 1007 16.64 -11.21 25.51
C HIS A 1007 15.22 -10.62 25.67
N LEU A 1008 14.53 -10.26 24.57
CA LEU A 1008 13.15 -9.78 24.65
C LEU A 1008 12.16 -10.85 25.10
N ASN A 1009 12.40 -12.11 24.71
CA ASN A 1009 11.61 -13.24 25.15
C ASN A 1009 11.83 -13.52 26.65
N ASP A 1010 13.08 -13.48 27.11
CA ASP A 1010 13.41 -13.66 28.53
C ASP A 1010 12.83 -12.53 29.40
N MET A 1011 12.80 -11.28 28.90
CA MET A 1011 12.07 -10.18 29.54
C MET A 1011 10.55 -10.42 29.59
N ALA A 1012 9.95 -10.97 28.52
CA ALA A 1012 8.53 -11.26 28.46
C ALA A 1012 8.12 -12.42 29.38
N LEU A 1013 8.98 -13.45 29.49
CA LEU A 1013 8.82 -14.56 30.44
C LEU A 1013 8.90 -14.06 31.89
N GLN A 1014 9.92 -13.25 32.23
CA GLN A 1014 10.06 -12.66 33.57
C GLN A 1014 8.85 -11.79 33.95
N GLN A 1015 8.28 -11.02 33.01
CA GLN A 1015 7.04 -10.28 33.24
C GLN A 1015 5.83 -11.21 33.42
N PHE A 1016 5.74 -12.30 32.66
CA PHE A 1016 4.64 -13.27 32.78
C PHE A 1016 4.68 -14.03 34.12
N GLU A 1017 5.87 -14.35 34.62
CA GLU A 1017 6.07 -14.98 35.93
C GLU A 1017 5.79 -14.00 37.09
N ALA A 1018 6.33 -12.78 37.02
CA ALA A 1018 6.36 -11.86 38.17
C ALA A 1018 5.13 -10.94 38.34
N ASP A 1019 4.39 -10.63 37.27
CA ASP A 1019 3.35 -9.59 37.29
C ASP A 1019 1.91 -10.15 37.33
N GLU A 1020 0.96 -9.34 37.80
CA GLU A 1020 -0.48 -9.59 37.62
C GLU A 1020 -1.00 -8.95 36.32
N ASP A 1021 -0.39 -7.84 35.84
CA ASP A 1021 -0.74 -7.25 34.54
C ASP A 1021 0.11 -7.80 33.38
N ILE A 1022 -0.55 -8.59 32.53
CA ILE A 1022 0.04 -9.28 31.39
C ILE A 1022 0.12 -8.34 30.15
N SER A 1023 -0.28 -7.06 30.28
CA SER A 1023 -0.23 -6.06 29.19
C SER A 1023 1.18 -5.86 28.62
N GLY A 1024 2.22 -5.84 29.47
CA GLY A 1024 3.62 -5.73 29.06
C GLY A 1024 4.07 -6.89 28.18
N VAL A 1025 3.78 -8.13 28.60
CA VAL A 1025 4.04 -9.36 27.85
C VAL A 1025 3.36 -9.31 26.49
N SER A 1026 2.09 -8.91 26.47
CA SER A 1026 1.27 -8.80 25.25
C SER A 1026 1.84 -7.77 24.27
N ILE A 1027 2.39 -6.66 24.79
CA ILE A 1027 3.08 -5.65 23.99
C ILE A 1027 4.37 -6.21 23.37
N ILE A 1028 5.25 -6.83 24.17
CA ILE A 1028 6.54 -7.36 23.69
C ILE A 1028 6.32 -8.47 22.65
N MET A 1029 5.49 -9.46 22.96
CA MET A 1029 5.28 -10.62 22.08
C MET A 1029 4.61 -10.20 20.76
N ASN A 1030 3.48 -9.48 20.80
CA ASN A 1030 2.72 -9.15 19.58
C ASN A 1030 3.33 -8.00 18.74
N ASN A 1031 4.10 -7.07 19.32
CA ASN A 1031 4.68 -5.93 18.56
C ASN A 1031 6.15 -6.15 18.14
N LEU A 1032 6.90 -7.05 18.80
CA LEU A 1032 8.34 -7.20 18.59
C LEU A 1032 8.76 -8.64 18.23
N VAL A 1033 8.45 -9.61 19.10
CA VAL A 1033 8.98 -10.99 18.96
C VAL A 1033 8.28 -11.75 17.82
N LEU A 1034 6.95 -11.88 17.87
CA LEU A 1034 6.17 -12.63 16.87
C LEU A 1034 6.35 -12.07 15.44
N PRO A 1035 6.32 -10.74 15.18
CA PRO A 1035 6.63 -10.18 13.87
C PRO A 1035 8.01 -10.52 13.30
N CYS A 1036 9.00 -10.77 14.16
CA CYS A 1036 10.36 -11.11 13.72
C CYS A 1036 10.55 -12.61 13.50
N LEU A 1037 9.77 -13.46 14.15
CA LEU A 1037 9.95 -14.92 14.15
C LEU A 1037 10.00 -15.55 12.74
N PRO A 1038 9.16 -15.16 11.76
CA PRO A 1038 9.26 -15.64 10.38
C PRO A 1038 10.60 -15.34 9.69
N SER A 1039 11.34 -14.32 10.14
CA SER A 1039 12.65 -14.01 9.56
C SER A 1039 13.75 -14.97 9.99
N LEU A 1040 13.59 -15.69 11.13
CA LEU A 1040 14.50 -16.76 11.55
C LEU A 1040 14.29 -18.04 10.72
N PHE A 1041 13.02 -18.47 10.57
CA PHE A 1041 12.64 -19.66 9.80
C PHE A 1041 12.94 -19.57 8.28
N HIS A 1042 13.22 -18.38 7.77
CA HIS A 1042 13.56 -18.15 6.36
C HIS A 1042 15.04 -17.74 6.15
N THR A 1043 15.92 -18.10 7.09
CA THR A 1043 17.38 -18.03 6.93
C THR A 1043 17.96 -19.36 6.43
N SER A 1044 19.28 -19.37 6.22
CA SER A 1044 20.08 -20.59 6.02
C SER A 1044 21.05 -20.85 7.17
N TYR A 1045 20.87 -20.20 8.33
CA TYR A 1045 21.78 -20.29 9.46
C TYR A 1045 21.21 -21.26 10.50
N GLN A 1046 21.99 -22.25 10.92
CA GLN A 1046 21.53 -23.26 11.87
C GLN A 1046 21.17 -22.63 13.23
N ASP A 1047 21.95 -21.62 13.65
CA ASP A 1047 21.76 -20.91 14.91
C ASP A 1047 20.43 -20.14 14.99
N ASP A 1048 19.88 -19.68 13.85
CA ASP A 1048 18.60 -18.95 13.83
C ASP A 1048 17.41 -19.90 14.02
N THR A 1049 17.48 -21.12 13.48
CA THR A 1049 16.52 -22.19 13.78
C THR A 1049 16.60 -22.61 15.24
N LEU A 1050 17.81 -22.85 15.78
CA LEU A 1050 18.01 -23.24 17.18
C LEU A 1050 17.47 -22.18 18.16
N ALA A 1051 17.64 -20.89 17.86
CA ALA A 1051 17.04 -19.83 18.68
C ALA A 1051 15.51 -19.81 18.57
N ALA A 1052 14.92 -20.09 17.41
CA ALA A 1052 13.47 -20.21 17.28
C ALA A 1052 12.89 -21.43 18.02
N GLU A 1053 13.67 -22.48 18.18
CA GLU A 1053 13.37 -23.64 19.03
C GLU A 1053 13.50 -23.29 20.53
N GLU A 1054 14.58 -22.64 20.95
CA GLU A 1054 14.80 -22.16 22.34
C GLU A 1054 13.67 -21.21 22.81
N LEU A 1055 13.24 -20.28 21.93
CA LEU A 1055 12.11 -19.39 22.17
C LEU A 1055 10.83 -20.19 22.49
N ARG A 1056 10.53 -21.24 21.71
CA ARG A 1056 9.35 -22.09 21.90
C ARG A 1056 9.46 -22.97 23.15
N GLU A 1057 10.62 -23.58 23.38
CA GLU A 1057 10.88 -24.45 24.54
C GLU A 1057 10.65 -23.70 25.86
N LYS A 1058 11.15 -22.47 25.97
CA LYS A 1058 10.96 -21.64 27.18
C LYS A 1058 9.48 -21.37 27.49
N TRP A 1059 8.62 -21.13 26.50
CA TRP A 1059 7.17 -20.99 26.72
C TRP A 1059 6.46 -22.34 26.95
N CYS A 1060 6.91 -23.44 26.32
CA CYS A 1060 6.43 -24.79 26.64
C CYS A 1060 6.64 -25.14 28.12
N ASN A 1061 7.79 -24.77 28.70
CA ASN A 1061 8.12 -25.08 30.09
C ASN A 1061 7.22 -24.37 31.12
N ILE A 1062 6.48 -23.32 30.73
CA ILE A 1062 5.46 -22.69 31.60
C ILE A 1062 4.17 -23.55 31.69
N LEU A 1063 3.84 -24.34 30.66
CA LEU A 1063 2.69 -25.26 30.70
C LEU A 1063 2.86 -26.40 31.74
N ALA A 1064 4.06 -26.61 32.26
CA ALA A 1064 4.36 -27.57 33.31
C ALA A 1064 4.22 -26.98 34.74
N GLN A 1065 3.83 -25.71 34.88
CA GLN A 1065 3.66 -25.01 36.15
C GLN A 1065 2.16 -24.78 36.47
N GLU A 1066 1.82 -24.54 37.73
CA GLU A 1066 0.45 -24.17 38.13
C GLU A 1066 0.18 -22.69 37.76
N VAL A 1067 -0.61 -22.48 36.71
CA VAL A 1067 -0.92 -21.15 36.15
C VAL A 1067 -2.40 -20.81 36.38
N SER A 1068 -2.68 -19.57 36.80
CA SER A 1068 -4.05 -19.08 37.03
C SER A 1068 -4.85 -18.94 35.72
N GLY A 1069 -6.18 -19.03 35.78
CA GLY A 1069 -7.06 -19.04 34.58
C GLY A 1069 -6.80 -17.88 33.61
N ASP A 1070 -6.77 -16.65 34.11
CA ASP A 1070 -6.53 -15.42 33.34
C ASP A 1070 -5.13 -15.35 32.71
N LYS A 1071 -4.16 -16.10 33.25
CA LYS A 1071 -2.82 -16.31 32.66
C LYS A 1071 -2.83 -17.45 31.64
N LEU A 1072 -3.62 -18.51 31.85
CA LEU A 1072 -3.71 -19.67 30.97
C LEU A 1072 -4.31 -19.32 29.59
N GLU A 1073 -5.37 -18.51 29.53
CA GLU A 1073 -5.97 -18.06 28.26
C GLU A 1073 -4.96 -17.25 27.42
N LYS A 1074 -4.24 -16.32 28.05
CA LYS A 1074 -3.20 -15.50 27.39
C LYS A 1074 -1.95 -16.30 27.03
N LEU A 1075 -1.62 -17.34 27.80
CA LEU A 1075 -0.58 -18.30 27.44
C LEU A 1075 -0.97 -19.09 26.18
N GLN A 1076 -2.24 -19.52 26.06
CA GLN A 1076 -2.75 -20.17 24.85
C GLN A 1076 -2.73 -19.23 23.62
N ASP A 1077 -3.11 -17.96 23.78
CA ASP A 1077 -2.99 -16.94 22.72
C ASP A 1077 -1.54 -16.77 22.24
N VAL A 1078 -0.59 -16.57 23.16
CA VAL A 1078 0.84 -16.42 22.84
C VAL A 1078 1.42 -17.70 22.21
N MET A 1079 1.05 -18.87 22.72
CA MET A 1079 1.52 -20.16 22.22
C MET A 1079 0.98 -20.47 20.83
N SER A 1080 -0.31 -20.25 20.56
CA SER A 1080 -0.89 -20.49 19.23
C SER A 1080 -0.12 -19.74 18.14
N LYS A 1081 0.21 -18.46 18.38
CA LYS A 1081 0.98 -17.60 17.47
C LYS A 1081 2.47 -17.94 17.39
N LEU A 1082 3.05 -18.57 18.43
CA LEU A 1082 4.44 -19.07 18.42
C LEU A 1082 4.59 -20.32 17.55
N PHE A 1083 3.58 -21.19 17.52
CA PHE A 1083 3.60 -22.43 16.74
C PHE A 1083 3.10 -22.21 15.31
N ASP A 1084 1.88 -21.69 15.15
CA ASP A 1084 1.28 -21.31 13.88
C ASP A 1084 1.13 -19.77 13.80
N PRO A 1085 2.20 -19.03 13.43
CA PRO A 1085 2.08 -17.61 13.13
C PRO A 1085 1.14 -17.42 11.93
N PRO A 1086 -0.04 -16.78 12.09
CA PRO A 1086 -1.05 -16.76 11.04
C PRO A 1086 -0.54 -16.04 9.79
N SER A 1087 -0.97 -16.47 8.60
CA SER A 1087 -0.49 -15.94 7.32
C SER A 1087 -0.69 -14.43 7.13
N GLU A 1088 -1.59 -13.82 7.91
CA GLU A 1088 -1.81 -12.37 7.96
C GLU A 1088 -0.79 -11.59 8.81
N THR A 1089 -0.03 -12.22 9.72
CA THR A 1089 0.97 -11.54 10.58
C THR A 1089 2.29 -11.21 9.84
N ARG A 1090 2.19 -10.77 8.58
CA ARG A 1090 3.16 -9.86 7.95
C ARG A 1090 3.07 -8.44 8.54
N THR A 1091 2.82 -8.34 9.85
CA THR A 1091 2.76 -7.11 10.64
C THR A 1091 4.17 -6.59 10.85
N SER A 1092 4.78 -6.04 9.80
CA SER A 1092 6.17 -5.56 9.83
C SER A 1092 6.43 -4.68 11.04
N VAL A 1093 7.48 -5.00 11.83
CA VAL A 1093 7.90 -4.20 12.99
C VAL A 1093 7.98 -2.74 12.56
N LYS A 1094 7.29 -1.85 13.29
CA LYS A 1094 7.18 -0.44 12.90
C LYS A 1094 8.57 0.16 12.70
N PHE A 1095 8.80 0.72 11.52
CA PHE A 1095 10.07 1.34 11.17
C PHE A 1095 10.43 2.43 12.19
N PRO A 1096 11.56 2.30 12.91
CA PRO A 1096 11.95 3.28 13.91
C PRO A 1096 12.36 4.61 13.26
N GLN A 1097 12.04 5.73 13.92
CA GLN A 1097 12.36 7.05 13.40
C GLN A 1097 13.88 7.26 13.35
N LEU A 1098 14.44 7.34 12.14
CA LEU A 1098 15.85 7.65 11.96
C LEU A 1098 16.12 9.12 12.29
N ASN A 1099 16.70 9.35 13.47
CA ASN A 1099 17.37 10.59 13.81
C ASN A 1099 18.55 10.80 12.82
N TYR A 1100 18.30 11.58 11.77
CA TYR A 1100 19.26 11.78 10.68
C TYR A 1100 20.51 12.51 11.20
N ILE A 1101 21.63 11.80 11.28
CA ILE A 1101 22.94 12.36 11.61
C ILE A 1101 23.33 13.32 10.47
N LYS A 1102 23.31 14.62 10.76
CA LYS A 1102 23.49 15.68 9.75
C LYS A 1102 24.93 15.80 9.25
N ASP A 1103 25.90 15.42 10.07
CA ASP A 1103 27.32 15.36 9.70
C ASP A 1103 27.72 13.93 9.32
N SER A 1104 28.32 13.75 8.14
CA SER A 1104 28.84 12.44 7.75
C SER A 1104 30.13 12.06 8.49
N SER A 1105 30.81 13.00 9.15
CA SER A 1105 31.99 12.75 9.99
C SER A 1105 31.58 12.08 11.31
N GLU A 1106 30.60 12.66 12.02
CA GLU A 1106 29.98 12.06 13.21
C GLU A 1106 29.46 10.64 12.92
N PHE A 1107 28.80 10.41 11.78
CA PHE A 1107 28.32 9.08 11.39
C PHE A 1107 29.45 8.06 11.21
N LEU A 1108 30.56 8.45 10.57
CA LEU A 1108 31.74 7.59 10.42
C LEU A 1108 32.42 7.32 11.76
N GLU A 1109 32.44 8.28 12.67
CA GLU A 1109 33.02 8.12 14.02
C GLU A 1109 32.17 7.16 14.88
N ARG A 1110 30.84 7.29 14.86
CA ARG A 1110 29.92 6.34 15.53
C ARG A 1110 30.03 4.94 14.94
N TYR A 1111 30.13 4.81 13.62
CA TYR A 1111 30.33 3.53 12.95
C TYR A 1111 31.59 2.82 13.47
N ALA A 1112 32.73 3.53 13.51
CA ALA A 1112 33.97 2.97 14.05
C ALA A 1112 33.81 2.54 15.52
N LYS A 1113 33.25 3.41 16.38
CA LYS A 1113 32.98 3.09 17.80
C LYS A 1113 32.09 1.85 17.98
N VAL A 1114 31.09 1.66 17.12
CA VAL A 1114 30.21 0.48 17.15
C VAL A 1114 30.94 -0.79 16.73
N MET A 1115 31.81 -0.73 15.70
CA MET A 1115 32.57 -1.90 15.26
C MET A 1115 33.68 -2.28 16.25
N ASP A 1116 34.37 -1.30 16.84
CA ASP A 1116 35.32 -1.52 17.95
C ASP A 1116 34.61 -2.15 19.17
N LEU A 1117 33.37 -1.76 19.45
CA LEU A 1117 32.57 -2.33 20.54
C LEU A 1117 32.05 -3.74 20.24
N ALA A 1118 31.74 -4.05 18.97
CA ALA A 1118 31.42 -5.40 18.52
C ALA A 1118 32.65 -6.33 18.55
N GLU A 1119 33.85 -5.81 18.24
CA GLU A 1119 35.11 -6.55 18.37
C GLU A 1119 35.46 -6.81 19.84
N LYS A 1120 35.39 -5.79 20.70
CA LYS A 1120 35.78 -5.88 22.12
C LYS A 1120 35.00 -6.95 22.90
N ASN A 1121 33.76 -7.22 22.50
CA ASN A 1121 32.90 -8.23 23.11
C ASN A 1121 32.90 -9.57 22.33
N SER A 1122 33.86 -9.78 21.40
CA SER A 1122 33.97 -10.95 20.52
C SER A 1122 32.76 -11.25 19.63
N TYR A 1123 31.78 -10.35 19.53
CA TYR A 1123 30.57 -10.56 18.73
C TYR A 1123 30.85 -10.69 17.22
N LEU A 1124 31.91 -10.05 16.71
CA LEU A 1124 32.40 -10.30 15.34
C LEU A 1124 32.81 -11.78 15.16
N GLU A 1125 33.63 -12.29 16.08
CA GLU A 1125 34.15 -13.66 16.03
C GLU A 1125 33.03 -14.70 16.24
N MET A 1126 32.03 -14.40 17.06
CA MET A 1126 30.85 -15.25 17.24
C MET A 1126 29.97 -15.27 15.98
N ALA A 1127 29.74 -14.12 15.33
CA ALA A 1127 29.01 -14.04 14.07
C ALA A 1127 29.74 -14.74 12.90
N GLU A 1128 31.07 -14.67 12.86
CA GLU A 1128 31.89 -15.43 11.91
C GLU A 1128 31.78 -16.95 12.12
N LYS A 1129 31.80 -17.41 13.38
CA LYS A 1129 31.65 -18.83 13.76
C LYS A 1129 30.24 -19.40 13.58
N SER A 1130 29.21 -18.54 13.58
CA SER A 1130 27.81 -18.90 13.32
C SER A 1130 27.67 -19.67 12.00
N LYS A 1131 27.00 -20.83 11.99
CA LYS A 1131 26.96 -21.73 10.83
C LYS A 1131 25.80 -21.43 9.90
#